data_AF-A0A6L3EXC0-F1
#
_entry.id   AF-A0A6L3EXC0-F1
#
_cell.length_a   1.000
_cell.length_b   1.000
_cell.length_c   1.000
_cell.angle_alpha   90.00
_cell.angle_beta   90.00
_cell.angle_gamma   90.00
#
_symmetry.space_group_name_H-M   'P 1'
#
loop_
_entity.id
_entity.type
_entity.pdbx_description
1 polymer ?
#
loop_
_entity_poly.entity_id
_entity_poly.type
_entity_poly.pdbx_seq_one_letter_code
_entity_poly.pdbx_strand_id
1 'polypeptide(L)'
;MNNFNRKHIFTIFWLLIALVSILAMGALQRQQQFLTRGIPNELPPPMIGAGVELGLNVYLDVNDPQLDETLADIAALGVQTIKQPFYYSPEFDWDATERLVTAVSAHNLTLVPLLDGDPDNQFAPVETAVFAAWTSEFAARFSDTITHYIIWDEPNLTTHWGNRPVNPAAYGALLSAAADAIRAADADALIVAAPLAPTMETGPMNLTEPIFLKSLYESGAGEAFDIIAAKPYGFYTGPDDRRVAQEVLNFSRPILLREVMDDFGDTHKTIWAGNWGWNSLPENWQGNPSIWGVTTSSEQANATIAGLTRAQQEWPWMGVMFLESWQPDAGEDDPRWGFAVAGSETAVSIQAHLAQQNEAVAQPGFYLAAPGHPAQQFQGGWKFSPEYGADISETPDDMPGDRVTFTFWGTDAGLRVRRADYRARLYVTIDGQPANALPQDNRGSTLVLTAPDDTEDYVATEWVAHDLTPGPHMMEIEAFRGWDQWALNGFAVGYRPDDSAYRWQMVGVAITAVFATIMTIRTGRRADWGKLGQQLRQWYGRLSERKQGVITAVTAAIVALTGWLTWGEQAAGIYRRLGDSGQLALTAAAASIFYVTPTFFIYAAALAILFVLIYFRPAWGVALIAFSFPLSVNYVLKDIFHYRFSPVEIFTLITVAAVGTAWITTSIAQRKQQSIRQLLAQAKWQKADVAVAAFVAVATVSLLFTERLSVATNEWRMVIIEPALFYLLLRLVKLEKREFWIVLDAFVLSGVLVAVVGLWQYLFDTELLITAEGGLMRVRSFYGSPNNVGLYLGRILPLLGAMVLFGSQEHGRQRWVYTAVFPLIGIVTLLTFSRGAIFLGLPAAFLFIFWQWQQLNGRRTWPWMLGLGVAGVVAFVVAMQIPQLAGRLDPRGNTSFLRVNLWKSSWRMFLDHPVFGVGLDNFLYAYRGRYILDAAWQEDYLNHPHNILLDFVTRLGLLGLIAGGWMVGTAVTTLTKLKPKVSPLWLPVVIGFTGTLIDMVVHGLVDHSFFLVDLSFVFYLVLGTAVWLGQQQEDNEF
;
A
#
# COMPACT_ATOMS: atom_id res chain seq x y z
N MET A 1 -26.16 -33.35 -35.56
CA MET A 1 -25.69 -32.04 -35.02
C MET A 1 -24.29 -31.75 -35.54
N ASN A 2 -24.14 -30.77 -36.45
CA ASN A 2 -22.87 -30.44 -37.08
C ASN A 2 -21.82 -29.91 -36.08
N ASN A 3 -20.55 -30.28 -36.28
CA ASN A 3 -19.37 -29.78 -35.52
C ASN A 3 -19.28 -28.24 -35.45
N PHE A 4 -19.98 -27.54 -36.34
CA PHE A 4 -20.09 -26.08 -36.39
C PHE A 4 -20.81 -25.47 -35.17
N ASN A 5 -21.85 -26.14 -34.64
CA ASN A 5 -22.63 -25.62 -33.52
C ASN A 5 -21.95 -25.89 -32.16
N ARG A 6 -21.24 -27.01 -32.04
CA ARG A 6 -20.61 -27.42 -30.78
C ARG A 6 -19.59 -26.40 -30.27
N LYS A 7 -18.76 -25.81 -31.14
CA LYS A 7 -17.71 -24.88 -30.70
C LYS A 7 -18.25 -23.56 -30.16
N HIS A 8 -19.27 -22.99 -30.80
CA HIS A 8 -19.96 -21.79 -30.31
C HIS A 8 -20.69 -22.09 -29.00
N ILE A 9 -21.38 -23.23 -28.92
CA ILE A 9 -22.04 -23.69 -27.69
C ILE A 9 -21.03 -23.87 -26.56
N PHE A 10 -19.87 -24.46 -26.81
CA PHE A 10 -18.81 -24.61 -25.80
C PHE A 10 -18.23 -23.26 -25.37
N THR A 11 -18.02 -22.31 -26.29
CA THR A 11 -17.55 -20.96 -25.92
C THR A 11 -18.59 -20.22 -25.07
N ILE A 12 -19.86 -20.29 -25.44
CA ILE A 12 -20.94 -19.69 -24.66
C ILE A 12 -21.08 -20.39 -23.30
N PHE A 13 -20.97 -21.72 -23.25
CA PHE A 13 -21.00 -22.50 -22.01
C PHE A 13 -19.89 -22.09 -21.05
N TRP A 14 -18.63 -22.01 -21.52
CA TRP A 14 -17.51 -21.56 -20.68
C TRP A 14 -17.62 -20.08 -20.30
N LEU A 15 -18.16 -19.23 -21.17
CA LEU A 15 -18.42 -17.83 -20.84
C LEU A 15 -19.49 -17.71 -19.75
N LEU A 16 -20.56 -18.50 -19.84
CA LEU A 16 -21.61 -18.56 -18.82
C LEU A 16 -21.05 -19.07 -17.49
N ILE A 17 -20.18 -20.09 -17.49
CA ILE A 17 -19.50 -20.54 -16.26
C ILE A 17 -18.66 -19.40 -15.68
N ALA A 18 -17.87 -18.69 -16.50
CA ALA A 18 -17.08 -17.57 -16.02
C ALA A 18 -17.95 -16.46 -15.39
N LEU A 19 -19.07 -16.11 -16.04
CA LEU A 19 -20.02 -15.11 -15.52
C LEU A 19 -20.72 -15.57 -14.24
N VAL A 20 -21.15 -16.83 -14.17
CA VAL A 20 -21.78 -17.42 -12.96
C VAL A 20 -20.77 -17.48 -11.82
N SER A 21 -19.50 -17.81 -12.09
CA SER A 21 -18.45 -17.76 -11.07
C SER A 21 -18.23 -16.33 -10.55
N ILE A 22 -18.26 -15.31 -11.41
CA ILE A 22 -18.18 -13.91 -10.98
C ILE A 22 -19.38 -13.52 -10.09
N LEU A 23 -20.60 -13.92 -10.49
CA LEU A 23 -21.80 -13.68 -9.67
C LEU A 23 -21.74 -14.43 -8.34
N ALA A 24 -21.21 -15.66 -8.32
CA ALA A 24 -21.03 -16.46 -7.11
C ALA A 24 -20.00 -15.81 -6.16
N MET A 25 -18.89 -15.26 -6.68
CA MET A 25 -17.95 -14.47 -5.87
C MET A 25 -18.65 -13.27 -5.24
N GLY A 26 -19.45 -12.51 -6.02
CA GLY A 26 -20.22 -11.39 -5.49
C GLY A 26 -21.26 -11.81 -4.44
N ALA A 27 -21.92 -12.96 -4.61
CA ALA A 27 -22.87 -13.50 -3.64
C ALA A 27 -22.18 -13.94 -2.34
N LEU A 28 -21.03 -14.64 -2.44
CA LEU A 28 -20.23 -15.02 -1.28
C LEU A 28 -19.72 -13.78 -0.52
N GLN A 29 -19.21 -12.78 -1.24
CA GLN A 29 -18.77 -11.53 -0.63
C GLN A 29 -19.92 -10.82 0.11
N ARG A 30 -21.11 -10.75 -0.51
CA ARG A 30 -22.30 -10.16 0.12
C ARG A 30 -22.76 -10.94 1.35
N GLN A 31 -22.67 -12.26 1.31
CA GLN A 31 -22.98 -13.11 2.46
C GLN A 31 -21.99 -12.88 3.60
N GLN A 32 -20.70 -12.79 3.30
CA GLN A 32 -19.68 -12.49 4.31
C GLN A 32 -19.92 -11.10 4.91
N GLN A 33 -20.15 -10.08 4.09
CA GLN A 33 -20.49 -8.73 4.54
C GLN A 33 -21.75 -8.71 5.43
N PHE A 34 -22.75 -9.54 5.13
CA PHE A 34 -23.94 -9.66 5.98
C PHE A 34 -23.62 -10.26 7.36
N LEU A 35 -22.73 -11.26 7.41
CA LEU A 35 -22.36 -11.92 8.67
C LEU A 35 -21.44 -11.05 9.54
N THR A 36 -20.56 -10.26 8.92
CA THR A 36 -19.55 -9.46 9.63
C THR A 36 -19.88 -7.96 9.71
N ARG A 37 -21.08 -7.55 9.30
CA ARG A 37 -21.47 -6.13 9.36
C ARG A 37 -21.43 -5.62 10.80
N GLY A 38 -20.80 -4.46 11.02
CA GLY A 38 -20.60 -3.88 12.35
C GLY A 38 -19.32 -4.34 13.05
N ILE A 39 -18.63 -5.38 12.55
CA ILE A 39 -17.30 -5.79 13.02
C ILE A 39 -16.25 -5.00 12.23
N PRO A 40 -15.34 -4.25 12.89
CA PRO A 40 -14.29 -3.53 12.19
C PRO A 40 -13.36 -4.45 11.39
N ASN A 41 -12.96 -3.98 10.20
CA ASN A 41 -11.96 -4.67 9.38
C ASN A 41 -10.53 -4.43 9.88
N GLU A 42 -10.30 -3.43 10.71
CA GLU A 42 -8.99 -3.07 11.27
C GLU A 42 -8.99 -3.25 12.79
N LEU A 43 -7.81 -3.20 13.40
CA LEU A 43 -7.72 -3.18 14.87
C LEU A 43 -8.40 -1.93 15.42
N PRO A 44 -9.10 -2.00 16.55
CA PRO A 44 -9.78 -0.84 17.12
C PRO A 44 -8.80 0.32 17.36
N PRO A 45 -9.10 1.54 16.86
CA PRO A 45 -8.31 2.71 17.17
C PRO A 45 -8.53 3.14 18.63
N PRO A 46 -7.69 4.04 19.18
CA PRO A 46 -8.01 4.73 20.42
C PRO A 46 -9.34 5.47 20.27
N MET A 47 -10.27 5.20 21.19
CA MET A 47 -11.61 5.78 21.19
C MET A 47 -11.98 6.18 22.62
N ILE A 48 -12.62 7.34 22.76
CA ILE A 48 -13.03 7.88 24.07
C ILE A 48 -14.20 7.06 24.61
N GLY A 49 -14.08 6.55 25.83
CA GLY A 49 -15.14 5.76 26.47
C GLY A 49 -15.46 4.45 25.76
N ALA A 50 -14.46 3.85 25.10
CA ALA A 50 -14.59 2.56 24.43
C ALA A 50 -14.32 1.38 25.37
N GLY A 51 -14.98 0.26 25.07
CA GLY A 51 -15.06 -0.88 25.96
C GLY A 51 -16.50 -1.04 26.41
N VAL A 52 -17.11 -2.18 26.07
CA VAL A 52 -18.51 -2.42 26.37
C VAL A 52 -18.68 -2.69 27.86
N GLU A 53 -19.35 -1.75 28.53
CA GLU A 53 -19.68 -1.80 29.94
C GLU A 53 -21.19 -1.86 30.13
N LEU A 54 -21.66 -2.63 31.11
CA LEU A 54 -23.07 -2.67 31.46
C LEU A 54 -23.41 -1.47 32.36
N GLY A 55 -24.32 -0.63 31.90
CA GLY A 55 -24.97 0.39 32.72
C GLY A 55 -26.43 0.06 33.00
N LEU A 56 -27.07 0.81 33.90
CA LEU A 56 -28.50 0.65 34.20
C LEU A 56 -29.22 2.00 34.23
N ASN A 57 -30.35 2.11 33.55
CA ASN A 57 -31.25 3.25 33.71
C ASN A 57 -31.96 3.16 35.07
N VAL A 58 -32.10 4.31 35.74
CA VAL A 58 -32.80 4.42 37.02
C VAL A 58 -33.71 5.65 37.01
N TYR A 59 -34.76 5.60 37.83
CA TYR A 59 -35.66 6.71 38.08
C TYR A 59 -35.82 6.85 39.59
N LEU A 60 -34.79 7.41 40.23
CA LEU A 60 -34.69 7.53 41.67
C LEU A 60 -35.43 8.77 42.16
N ASP A 61 -36.25 8.61 43.21
CA ASP A 61 -36.84 9.71 43.96
C ASP A 61 -36.07 9.89 45.27
N VAL A 62 -35.54 11.11 45.49
CA VAL A 62 -34.82 11.45 46.73
C VAL A 62 -35.69 11.33 47.99
N ASN A 63 -37.02 11.39 47.83
CA ASN A 63 -37.98 11.27 48.92
C ASN A 63 -38.44 9.83 49.16
N ASP A 64 -38.00 8.87 48.33
CA ASP A 64 -38.31 7.46 48.53
C ASP A 64 -37.60 6.95 49.80
N PRO A 65 -38.34 6.45 50.81
CA PRO A 65 -37.74 5.86 52.00
C PRO A 65 -36.87 4.62 51.70
N GLN A 66 -36.98 4.01 50.52
CA GLN A 66 -36.22 2.83 50.08
C GLN A 66 -35.03 3.18 49.18
N LEU A 67 -34.70 4.47 49.00
CA LEU A 67 -33.61 4.88 48.10
C LEU A 67 -32.26 4.20 48.43
N ASP A 68 -31.89 4.17 49.71
CA ASP A 68 -30.60 3.58 50.14
C ASP A 68 -30.54 2.06 49.89
N GLU A 69 -31.64 1.34 50.13
CA GLU A 69 -31.77 -0.09 49.85
C GLU A 69 -31.73 -0.35 48.34
N THR A 70 -32.42 0.48 47.55
CA THR A 70 -32.44 0.41 46.08
C THR A 70 -31.05 0.59 45.50
N LEU A 71 -30.29 1.58 45.98
CA LEU A 71 -28.91 1.82 45.54
C LEU A 71 -27.98 0.67 45.93
N ALA A 72 -28.15 0.11 47.13
CA ALA A 72 -27.40 -1.06 47.58
C ALA A 72 -27.68 -2.30 46.69
N ASP A 73 -28.94 -2.53 46.34
CA ASP A 73 -29.34 -3.64 45.46
C ASP A 73 -28.79 -3.49 44.04
N ILE A 74 -28.81 -2.26 43.50
CA ILE A 74 -28.21 -1.97 42.18
C ILE A 74 -26.70 -2.23 42.22
N ALA A 75 -26.00 -1.72 43.24
CA ALA A 75 -24.57 -1.96 43.41
C ALA A 75 -24.25 -3.46 43.57
N ALA A 76 -25.12 -4.21 44.25
CA ALA A 76 -24.96 -5.65 44.44
C ALA A 76 -25.09 -6.47 43.13
N LEU A 77 -25.67 -5.92 42.06
CA LEU A 77 -25.63 -6.53 40.73
C LEU A 77 -24.22 -6.55 40.13
N GLY A 78 -23.31 -5.68 40.61
CA GLY A 78 -22.00 -5.43 39.99
C GLY A 78 -22.03 -4.36 38.89
N VAL A 79 -23.17 -3.67 38.71
CA VAL A 79 -23.25 -2.50 37.83
C VAL A 79 -22.60 -1.31 38.51
N GLN A 80 -21.72 -0.59 37.81
CA GLN A 80 -21.03 0.58 38.34
C GLN A 80 -21.62 1.89 37.84
N THR A 81 -22.24 1.90 36.66
CA THR A 81 -22.69 3.13 36.00
C THR A 81 -24.21 3.15 35.85
N ILE A 82 -24.85 4.21 36.34
CA ILE A 82 -26.30 4.39 36.26
C ILE A 82 -26.66 5.67 35.50
N LYS A 83 -27.76 5.66 34.76
CA LYS A 83 -28.30 6.84 34.06
C LYS A 83 -29.60 7.30 34.71
N GLN A 84 -29.64 8.57 35.10
CA GLN A 84 -30.80 9.21 35.75
C GLN A 84 -31.23 10.44 34.93
N PRO A 85 -32.52 10.59 34.59
CA PRO A 85 -33.02 11.82 33.99
C PRO A 85 -33.20 12.95 35.02
N PHE A 86 -32.92 14.17 34.58
CA PHE A 86 -33.20 15.42 35.26
C PHE A 86 -33.90 16.35 34.27
N TYR A 87 -35.04 16.90 34.66
CA TYR A 87 -35.89 17.69 33.79
C TYR A 87 -35.73 19.17 34.06
N TYR A 88 -35.53 19.96 33.00
CA TYR A 88 -35.47 21.42 33.10
C TYR A 88 -36.78 21.97 33.68
N SER A 89 -36.67 22.87 34.65
CA SER A 89 -37.76 23.73 35.09
C SER A 89 -37.22 25.10 35.55
N PRO A 90 -38.03 26.18 35.50
CA PRO A 90 -37.61 27.49 36.01
C PRO A 90 -37.33 27.51 37.52
N GLU A 91 -37.93 26.57 38.26
CA GLU A 91 -37.78 26.40 39.72
C GLU A 91 -37.16 25.02 40.01
N PHE A 92 -36.00 24.73 39.40
CA PHE A 92 -35.31 23.46 39.55
C PHE A 92 -34.85 23.21 41.00
N ASP A 93 -35.16 22.03 41.55
CA ASP A 93 -34.83 21.65 42.93
C ASP A 93 -33.37 21.17 43.05
N TRP A 94 -32.48 22.14 43.24
CA TRP A 94 -31.05 21.89 43.43
C TRP A 94 -30.75 21.08 44.70
N ASP A 95 -31.46 21.33 45.81
CA ASP A 95 -31.22 20.66 47.09
C ASP A 95 -31.58 19.17 47.01
N ALA A 96 -32.67 18.82 46.32
CA ALA A 96 -33.03 17.43 46.04
C ALA A 96 -31.98 16.74 45.18
N THR A 97 -31.49 17.41 44.14
CA THR A 97 -30.46 16.88 43.24
C THR A 97 -29.14 16.64 43.98
N GLU A 98 -28.69 17.58 44.81
CA GLU A 98 -27.46 17.43 45.61
C GLU A 98 -27.53 16.22 46.56
N ARG A 99 -28.68 16.01 47.22
CA ARG A 99 -28.92 14.83 48.06
C ARG A 99 -28.90 13.54 47.25
N LEU A 100 -29.51 13.53 46.07
CA LEU A 100 -29.52 12.37 45.19
C LEU A 100 -28.12 11.99 44.71
N VAL A 101 -27.35 12.96 44.17
CA VAL A 101 -25.97 12.74 43.71
C VAL A 101 -25.11 12.22 44.87
N THR A 102 -25.25 12.81 46.06
CA THR A 102 -24.54 12.35 47.26
C THR A 102 -24.90 10.90 47.63
N ALA A 103 -26.19 10.55 47.57
CA ALA A 103 -26.65 9.19 47.87
C ALA A 103 -26.06 8.18 46.87
N VAL A 104 -26.07 8.50 45.57
CA VAL A 104 -25.49 7.64 44.53
C VAL A 104 -23.98 7.44 44.75
N SER A 105 -23.24 8.53 44.98
CA SER A 105 -21.79 8.45 45.22
C SER A 105 -21.43 7.67 46.48
N ALA A 106 -22.28 7.67 47.52
CA ALA A 106 -22.05 6.90 48.75
C ALA A 106 -22.04 5.37 48.53
N HIS A 107 -22.64 4.89 47.44
CA HIS A 107 -22.66 3.48 47.04
C HIS A 107 -21.59 3.13 45.99
N ASN A 108 -20.63 4.03 45.72
CA ASN A 108 -19.60 3.89 44.67
C ASN A 108 -20.18 3.68 43.26
N LEU A 109 -21.37 4.22 43.01
CA LEU A 109 -21.98 4.25 41.69
C LEU A 109 -21.61 5.55 40.96
N THR A 110 -21.37 5.44 39.66
CA THR A 110 -21.13 6.56 38.76
C THR A 110 -22.45 7.01 38.15
N LEU A 111 -22.81 8.27 38.38
CA LEU A 111 -24.03 8.87 37.83
C LEU A 111 -23.74 9.50 36.47
N VAL A 112 -24.52 9.13 35.46
CA VAL A 112 -24.59 9.83 34.19
C VAL A 112 -25.94 10.55 34.10
N PRO A 113 -25.98 11.89 34.27
CA PRO A 113 -27.20 12.65 34.12
C PRO A 113 -27.65 12.69 32.66
N LEU A 114 -28.95 12.47 32.45
CA LEU A 114 -29.65 12.86 31.24
C LEU A 114 -30.38 14.17 31.53
N LEU A 115 -29.88 15.26 30.94
CA LEU A 115 -30.43 16.61 31.10
C LEU A 115 -31.46 16.84 29.98
N ASP A 116 -32.75 16.88 30.34
CA ASP A 116 -33.86 16.86 29.39
C ASP A 116 -34.80 18.07 29.51
N GLY A 117 -35.72 18.17 28.56
CA GLY A 117 -36.82 19.13 28.59
C GLY A 117 -37.87 18.85 29.67
N ASP A 118 -38.78 19.79 29.87
CA ASP A 118 -39.87 19.70 30.85
C ASP A 118 -40.97 18.71 30.38
N PRO A 119 -41.22 17.60 31.11
CA PRO A 119 -42.28 16.64 30.76
C PRO A 119 -43.68 17.25 30.85
N ASP A 120 -43.92 18.21 31.74
CA ASP A 120 -45.24 18.87 31.89
C ASP A 120 -45.58 19.71 30.66
N ASN A 121 -44.56 20.14 29.91
CA ASN A 121 -44.69 20.85 28.65
C ASN A 121 -44.35 19.96 27.43
N GLN A 122 -44.49 18.64 27.58
CA GLN A 122 -44.29 17.66 26.49
C GLN A 122 -42.92 17.76 25.84
N PHE A 123 -41.89 18.09 26.63
CA PHE A 123 -40.51 18.27 26.16
C PHE A 123 -40.44 19.29 25.01
N ALA A 124 -41.24 20.36 25.06
CA ALA A 124 -41.09 21.43 24.08
C ALA A 124 -39.71 22.10 24.26
N PRO A 125 -38.92 22.28 23.18
CA PRO A 125 -37.62 22.93 23.29
C PRO A 125 -37.76 24.33 23.87
N VAL A 126 -37.01 24.59 24.94
CA VAL A 126 -36.89 25.92 25.53
C VAL A 126 -35.89 26.77 24.73
N GLU A 127 -35.78 28.06 25.04
CA GLU A 127 -34.77 28.90 24.40
C GLU A 127 -33.36 28.35 24.68
N THR A 128 -32.56 28.18 23.63
CA THR A 128 -31.23 27.56 23.69
C THR A 128 -30.32 28.14 24.76
N ALA A 129 -30.33 29.47 24.94
CA ALA A 129 -29.52 30.15 25.95
C ALA A 129 -29.99 29.85 27.38
N VAL A 130 -31.28 29.64 27.59
CA VAL A 130 -31.87 29.29 28.90
C VAL A 130 -31.49 27.87 29.28
N PHE A 131 -31.61 26.93 28.34
CA PHE A 131 -31.20 25.55 28.56
C PHE A 131 -29.69 25.46 28.85
N ALA A 132 -28.86 26.12 28.05
CA ALA A 132 -27.41 26.14 28.22
C ALA A 132 -26.97 26.73 29.58
N ALA A 133 -27.66 27.77 30.06
CA ALA A 133 -27.38 28.33 31.38
C ALA A 133 -27.69 27.34 32.52
N TRP A 134 -28.82 26.62 32.41
CA TRP A 134 -29.19 25.59 33.38
C TRP A 134 -28.23 24.40 33.38
N THR A 135 -27.83 23.90 32.21
CA THR A 135 -26.85 22.81 32.11
C THR A 135 -25.45 23.24 32.59
N SER A 136 -25.07 24.50 32.38
CA SER A 136 -23.83 25.07 32.92
C SER A 136 -23.84 25.14 34.44
N GLU A 137 -24.96 25.57 35.04
CA GLU A 137 -25.10 25.56 36.50
C GLU A 137 -25.08 24.14 37.07
N PHE A 138 -25.69 23.18 36.38
CA PHE A 138 -25.63 21.77 36.75
C PHE A 138 -24.18 21.26 36.74
N ALA A 139 -23.44 21.48 35.66
CA ALA A 139 -22.04 21.07 35.55
C ALA A 139 -21.15 21.75 36.62
N ALA A 140 -21.33 23.06 36.84
CA ALA A 140 -20.57 23.80 37.84
C ALA A 140 -20.75 23.28 39.28
N ARG A 141 -21.89 22.65 39.59
CA ARG A 141 -22.18 22.08 40.91
C ARG A 141 -21.62 20.67 41.08
N PHE A 142 -21.52 19.90 40.01
CA PHE A 142 -21.27 18.46 40.07
C PHE A 142 -20.03 17.99 39.30
N SER A 143 -19.19 18.90 38.77
CA SER A 143 -17.96 18.57 38.02
C SER A 143 -16.98 17.67 38.78
N ASP A 144 -17.00 17.71 40.12
CA ASP A 144 -16.13 16.87 40.96
C ASP A 144 -16.54 15.38 40.95
N THR A 145 -17.78 15.06 40.58
CA THR A 145 -18.33 13.69 40.61
C THR A 145 -18.92 13.21 39.28
N ILE A 146 -19.28 14.12 38.37
CA ILE A 146 -19.90 13.83 37.08
C ILE A 146 -18.96 14.26 35.96
N THR A 147 -18.66 13.34 35.05
CA THR A 147 -17.80 13.59 33.88
C THR A 147 -18.55 13.50 32.55
N HIS A 148 -19.69 12.81 32.50
CA HIS A 148 -20.44 12.57 31.27
C HIS A 148 -21.84 13.19 31.37
N TYR A 149 -22.25 13.93 30.34
CA TYR A 149 -23.54 14.61 30.31
C TYR A 149 -24.31 14.22 29.06
N ILE A 150 -25.47 13.58 29.23
CA ILE A 150 -26.37 13.26 28.11
C ILE A 150 -27.31 14.45 27.90
N ILE A 151 -27.31 14.99 26.68
CA ILE A 151 -28.07 16.19 26.35
C ILE A 151 -29.31 15.82 25.56
N TRP A 152 -30.46 15.90 26.22
CA TRP A 152 -31.80 15.57 25.73
C TRP A 152 -32.05 14.05 25.56
N ASP A 153 -33.32 13.65 25.43
CA ASP A 153 -33.72 12.30 25.01
C ASP A 153 -34.58 12.32 23.75
N GLU A 154 -34.42 11.33 22.87
CA GLU A 154 -35.29 11.10 21.69
C GLU A 154 -35.71 12.35 20.88
N PRO A 155 -34.82 13.32 20.55
CA PRO A 155 -35.20 14.54 19.82
C PRO A 155 -35.67 14.25 18.37
N ASN A 156 -35.55 12.99 17.94
CA ASN A 156 -36.01 12.49 16.67
C ASN A 156 -37.47 12.00 16.68
N LEU A 157 -38.17 12.10 17.83
CA LEU A 157 -39.61 11.88 17.96
C LEU A 157 -40.36 13.18 18.27
N THR A 158 -41.52 13.37 17.62
CA THR A 158 -42.39 14.53 17.87
C THR A 158 -42.90 14.59 19.31
N THR A 159 -43.16 13.44 19.91
CA THR A 159 -43.68 13.32 21.28
C THR A 159 -42.68 13.79 22.33
N HIS A 160 -41.39 13.81 21.97
CA HIS A 160 -40.28 14.30 22.80
C HIS A 160 -39.69 15.63 22.28
N TRP A 161 -40.49 16.35 21.49
CA TRP A 161 -40.12 17.62 20.88
C TRP A 161 -41.32 18.59 20.83
N GLY A 162 -42.15 18.59 21.89
CA GLY A 162 -43.31 19.48 22.04
C GLY A 162 -44.46 19.23 21.05
N ASN A 163 -44.59 18.00 20.55
CA ASN A 163 -45.54 17.61 19.49
C ASN A 163 -45.41 18.45 18.21
N ARG A 164 -44.18 18.89 17.91
CA ARG A 164 -43.83 19.64 16.69
C ARG A 164 -43.09 18.73 15.70
N PRO A 165 -43.01 19.10 14.41
CA PRO A 165 -42.06 18.47 13.49
C PRO A 165 -40.65 18.49 14.06
N VAL A 166 -39.96 17.35 13.98
CA VAL A 166 -38.58 17.21 14.50
C VAL A 166 -37.62 18.05 13.66
N ASN A 167 -36.61 18.61 14.31
CA ASN A 167 -35.66 19.52 13.66
C ASN A 167 -34.23 19.24 14.13
N PRO A 168 -33.46 18.43 13.38
CA PRO A 168 -32.08 18.09 13.73
C PRO A 168 -31.17 19.32 13.90
N ALA A 169 -31.38 20.39 13.13
CA ALA A 169 -30.58 21.61 13.23
C ALA A 169 -30.91 22.42 14.50
N ALA A 170 -32.18 22.43 14.92
CA ALA A 170 -32.57 23.07 16.19
C ALA A 170 -32.02 22.29 17.40
N TYR A 171 -32.07 20.96 17.35
CA TYR A 171 -31.39 20.12 18.35
C TYR A 171 -29.87 20.35 18.32
N GLY A 172 -29.24 20.40 17.15
CA GLY A 172 -27.81 20.69 17.01
C GLY A 172 -27.40 22.04 17.63
N ALA A 173 -28.22 23.08 17.48
CA ALA A 173 -27.99 24.37 18.13
C ALA A 173 -28.13 24.30 19.66
N LEU A 174 -29.14 23.58 20.16
CA LEU A 174 -29.33 23.34 21.60
C LEU A 174 -28.17 22.54 22.20
N LEU A 175 -27.78 21.44 21.54
CA LEU A 175 -26.65 20.59 21.92
C LEU A 175 -25.34 21.37 21.95
N SER A 176 -25.05 22.15 20.90
CA SER A 176 -23.80 22.94 20.83
C SER A 176 -23.72 23.98 21.94
N ALA A 177 -24.81 24.71 22.20
CA ALA A 177 -24.82 25.71 23.26
C ALA A 177 -24.71 25.08 24.67
N ALA A 178 -25.37 23.94 24.91
CA ALA A 178 -25.25 23.22 26.16
C ALA A 178 -23.82 22.67 26.35
N ALA A 179 -23.23 22.08 25.31
CA ALA A 179 -21.86 21.59 25.31
C ALA A 179 -20.84 22.70 25.63
N ASP A 180 -20.94 23.85 24.96
CA ASP A 180 -20.06 25.00 25.19
C ASP A 180 -20.20 25.52 26.63
N ALA A 181 -21.43 25.60 27.14
CA ALA A 181 -21.70 26.13 28.48
C ALA A 181 -21.30 25.16 29.60
N ILE A 182 -21.44 23.84 29.38
CA ILE A 182 -20.93 22.79 30.27
C ILE A 182 -19.40 22.83 30.27
N ARG A 183 -18.75 22.81 29.10
CA ARG A 183 -17.27 22.81 28.99
C ARG A 183 -16.63 24.08 29.55
N ALA A 184 -17.37 25.20 29.56
CA ALA A 184 -16.92 26.43 30.23
C ALA A 184 -16.94 26.33 31.76
N ALA A 185 -17.81 25.50 32.33
CA ALA A 185 -17.89 25.23 33.77
C ALA A 185 -16.99 24.06 34.19
N ASP A 186 -16.87 23.05 33.33
CA ASP A 186 -16.13 21.81 33.53
C ASP A 186 -15.34 21.47 32.26
N ALA A 187 -14.05 21.80 32.24
CA ALA A 187 -13.21 21.65 31.06
C ALA A 187 -12.97 20.18 30.64
N ASP A 188 -13.19 19.23 31.54
CA ASP A 188 -12.97 17.80 31.32
C ASP A 188 -14.28 17.06 30.96
N ALA A 189 -15.41 17.78 30.86
CA ALA A 189 -16.72 17.22 30.57
C ALA A 189 -16.81 16.56 29.18
N LEU A 190 -17.31 15.33 29.16
CA LEU A 190 -17.64 14.58 27.95
C LEU A 190 -19.13 14.70 27.64
N ILE A 191 -19.43 15.11 26.41
CA ILE A 191 -20.80 15.37 25.95
C ILE A 191 -21.32 14.18 25.16
N VAL A 192 -22.45 13.64 25.62
CA VAL A 192 -23.17 12.56 24.95
C VAL A 192 -24.40 13.14 24.26
N ALA A 193 -24.42 13.05 22.92
CA ALA A 193 -25.61 13.41 22.14
C ALA A 193 -26.75 12.42 22.43
N ALA A 194 -27.98 12.91 22.29
CA ALA A 194 -29.21 12.28 22.77
C ALA A 194 -29.35 10.83 22.28
N PRO A 195 -29.87 9.93 23.12
CA PRO A 195 -30.26 8.59 22.69
C PRO A 195 -31.36 8.68 21.63
N LEU A 196 -31.01 8.36 20.39
CA LEU A 196 -31.97 8.42 19.28
C LEU A 196 -32.93 7.22 19.32
N ALA A 197 -34.24 7.50 19.23
CA ALA A 197 -35.28 6.49 19.30
C ALA A 197 -35.40 5.68 18.00
N PRO A 198 -35.52 4.34 18.05
CA PRO A 198 -35.73 3.52 16.87
C PRO A 198 -37.10 3.72 16.24
N THR A 199 -37.09 4.22 15.00
CA THR A 199 -38.29 4.34 14.16
C THR A 199 -37.96 4.04 12.70
N MET A 200 -38.97 3.69 11.92
CA MET A 200 -38.89 3.52 10.45
C MET A 200 -39.37 4.78 9.71
N GLU A 201 -39.79 5.81 10.42
CA GLU A 201 -40.33 7.04 9.84
C GLU A 201 -39.23 7.93 9.25
N THR A 202 -39.60 8.69 8.22
CA THR A 202 -38.66 9.53 7.44
C THR A 202 -39.09 11.01 7.43
N GLY A 203 -39.95 11.40 8.36
CA GLY A 203 -40.36 12.79 8.61
C GLY A 203 -41.79 13.11 8.15
N PRO A 204 -42.29 14.31 8.51
CA PRO A 204 -41.60 15.33 9.30
C PRO A 204 -41.81 15.20 10.82
N MET A 205 -42.71 14.31 11.26
CA MET A 205 -43.04 14.18 12.68
C MET A 205 -41.98 13.38 13.42
N ASN A 206 -41.53 12.26 12.87
CA ASN A 206 -40.46 11.44 13.43
C ASN A 206 -39.41 11.16 12.34
N LEU A 207 -38.15 11.04 12.74
CA LEU A 207 -37.05 10.69 11.84
C LEU A 207 -36.31 9.46 12.38
N THR A 208 -36.04 8.50 11.52
CA THR A 208 -35.14 7.39 11.85
C THR A 208 -33.75 7.92 12.20
N GLU A 209 -33.14 7.31 13.21
CA GLU A 209 -31.86 7.64 13.82
C GLU A 209 -30.75 7.96 12.80
N PRO A 210 -30.47 7.12 11.77
CA PRO A 210 -29.44 7.43 10.78
C PRO A 210 -29.74 8.69 9.95
N ILE A 211 -31.01 8.98 9.64
CA ILE A 211 -31.37 10.21 8.90
C ILE A 211 -31.23 11.43 9.82
N PHE A 212 -31.63 11.30 11.08
CA PHE A 212 -31.49 12.36 12.08
C PHE A 212 -30.01 12.69 12.33
N LEU A 213 -29.18 11.68 12.59
CA LEU A 213 -27.74 11.83 12.83
C LEU A 213 -27.02 12.41 11.61
N LYS A 214 -27.35 11.94 10.40
CA LYS A 214 -26.79 12.52 9.17
C LYS A 214 -27.13 14.02 9.05
N SER A 215 -28.39 14.38 9.31
CA SER A 215 -28.83 15.77 9.28
C SER A 215 -28.17 16.61 10.37
N LEU A 216 -27.88 16.02 11.53
CA LEU A 216 -27.14 16.63 12.63
C LEU A 216 -25.70 16.96 12.21
N TYR A 217 -24.99 16.01 11.60
CA TYR A 217 -23.65 16.25 11.04
C TYR A 217 -23.66 17.31 9.94
N GLU A 218 -24.62 17.25 9.01
CA GLU A 218 -24.78 18.25 7.94
C GLU A 218 -25.04 19.67 8.48
N SER A 219 -25.57 19.80 9.71
CA SER A 219 -25.75 21.08 10.39
C SER A 219 -24.49 21.62 11.10
N GLY A 220 -23.41 20.82 11.17
CA GLY A 220 -22.14 21.18 11.81
C GLY A 220 -22.05 20.80 13.30
N ALA A 221 -23.06 20.14 13.87
CA ALA A 221 -23.09 19.78 15.29
C ALA A 221 -22.18 18.59 15.67
N GLY A 222 -21.43 18.02 14.71
CA GLY A 222 -20.51 16.91 14.97
C GLY A 222 -19.42 17.23 16.01
N GLU A 223 -18.98 18.48 16.10
CA GLU A 223 -17.96 18.92 17.08
C GLU A 223 -18.54 19.14 18.49
N ALA A 224 -19.86 19.17 18.63
CA ALA A 224 -20.53 19.45 19.90
C ALA A 224 -20.61 18.24 20.84
N PHE A 225 -20.37 17.02 20.35
CA PHE A 225 -20.46 15.79 21.14
C PHE A 225 -19.23 14.90 20.95
N ASP A 226 -18.90 14.18 22.02
CA ASP A 226 -17.81 13.20 22.08
C ASP A 226 -18.34 11.77 21.86
N ILE A 227 -19.63 11.56 22.15
CA ILE A 227 -20.31 10.26 22.11
C ILE A 227 -21.71 10.47 21.52
N ILE A 228 -22.20 9.54 20.69
CA ILE A 228 -23.60 9.50 20.25
C ILE A 228 -24.33 8.32 20.89
N ALA A 229 -25.55 8.54 21.40
CA ALA A 229 -26.33 7.46 21.97
C ALA A 229 -27.40 6.90 21.01
N ALA A 230 -27.59 5.58 21.07
CA ALA A 230 -28.61 4.83 20.34
C ALA A 230 -29.52 4.09 21.33
N LYS A 231 -30.71 3.65 20.90
CA LYS A 231 -31.55 2.74 21.70
C LYS A 231 -31.73 1.36 21.04
N PRO A 232 -30.77 0.42 21.16
CA PRO A 232 -30.84 -0.91 20.54
C PRO A 232 -31.80 -1.86 21.25
N TYR A 233 -33.10 -1.68 21.07
CA TYR A 233 -34.08 -2.66 21.53
C TYR A 233 -34.07 -3.93 20.67
N GLY A 234 -34.27 -5.09 21.32
CA GLY A 234 -34.35 -6.38 20.62
C GLY A 234 -35.64 -6.60 19.83
N PHE A 235 -36.69 -5.86 20.17
CA PHE A 235 -38.03 -5.99 19.59
C PHE A 235 -38.53 -7.45 19.57
N TYR A 236 -38.89 -7.97 18.40
CA TYR A 236 -39.43 -9.32 18.20
C TYR A 236 -38.36 -10.37 17.87
N THR A 237 -37.07 -10.05 18.03
CA THR A 237 -35.95 -10.86 17.55
C THR A 237 -34.87 -11.02 18.61
N GLY A 238 -34.06 -12.08 18.50
CA GLY A 238 -32.91 -12.27 19.37
C GLY A 238 -31.73 -11.35 19.02
N PRO A 239 -30.69 -11.32 19.88
CA PRO A 239 -29.50 -10.50 19.68
C PRO A 239 -28.71 -10.88 18.42
N ASP A 240 -28.87 -12.07 17.86
CA ASP A 240 -28.18 -12.54 16.64
C ASP A 240 -28.87 -12.16 15.32
N ASP A 241 -29.95 -11.36 15.34
CA ASP A 241 -30.53 -10.86 14.10
C ASP A 241 -29.60 -9.84 13.43
N ARG A 242 -28.84 -10.29 12.43
CA ARG A 242 -27.84 -9.50 11.68
C ARG A 242 -28.42 -8.63 10.57
N ARG A 243 -29.75 -8.55 10.42
CA ARG A 243 -30.36 -7.65 9.45
C ARG A 243 -30.12 -6.20 9.88
N VAL A 244 -29.37 -5.45 9.08
CA VAL A 244 -29.09 -4.02 9.31
C VAL A 244 -29.73 -3.23 8.18
N ALA A 245 -30.91 -2.66 8.44
CA ALA A 245 -31.64 -1.84 7.49
C ALA A 245 -32.58 -0.87 8.23
N GLN A 246 -32.89 0.28 7.62
CA GLN A 246 -33.72 1.32 8.27
C GLN A 246 -35.13 0.81 8.59
N GLU A 247 -35.65 -0.08 7.72
CA GLU A 247 -36.94 -0.74 7.83
C GLU A 247 -36.98 -1.95 8.79
N VAL A 248 -35.88 -2.25 9.49
CA VAL A 248 -35.81 -3.38 10.43
C VAL A 248 -35.55 -2.87 11.84
N LEU A 249 -36.50 -3.12 12.74
CA LEU A 249 -36.40 -2.84 14.18
C LEU A 249 -35.79 -4.04 14.91
N ASN A 250 -34.53 -3.93 15.33
CA ASN A 250 -33.80 -4.98 16.07
C ASN A 250 -32.57 -4.42 16.82
N PHE A 251 -31.86 -5.32 17.53
CA PHE A 251 -30.67 -5.01 18.32
C PHE A 251 -29.49 -4.49 17.48
N SER A 252 -29.39 -4.89 16.20
CA SER A 252 -28.26 -4.54 15.31
C SER A 252 -28.32 -3.13 14.73
N ARG A 253 -29.36 -2.35 15.02
CA ARG A 253 -29.56 -0.99 14.46
C ARG A 253 -28.45 0.02 14.72
N PRO A 254 -27.71 0.04 15.86
CA PRO A 254 -26.62 0.98 16.07
C PRO A 254 -25.53 0.94 15.00
N ILE A 255 -25.41 -0.18 14.27
CA ILE A 255 -24.51 -0.31 13.13
C ILE A 255 -24.83 0.74 12.05
N LEU A 256 -26.10 1.12 11.87
CA LEU A 256 -26.48 2.20 10.93
C LEU A 256 -25.91 3.55 11.36
N LEU A 257 -25.87 3.84 12.66
CA LEU A 257 -25.28 5.08 13.17
C LEU A 257 -23.76 5.03 13.00
N ARG A 258 -23.13 3.88 13.27
CA ARG A 258 -21.69 3.69 13.03
C ARG A 258 -21.31 3.93 11.57
N GLU A 259 -22.12 3.45 10.64
CA GLU A 259 -21.92 3.70 9.20
C GLU A 259 -22.07 5.18 8.83
N VAL A 260 -23.02 5.90 9.44
CA VAL A 260 -23.13 7.35 9.26
C VAL A 260 -21.89 8.05 9.84
N MET A 261 -21.40 7.66 11.02
CA MET A 261 -20.17 8.25 11.59
C MET A 261 -18.95 8.01 10.68
N ASP A 262 -18.85 6.82 10.07
CA ASP A 262 -17.81 6.48 9.10
C ASP A 262 -17.86 7.38 7.84
N ASP A 263 -19.05 7.60 7.29
CA ASP A 263 -19.27 8.52 6.16
C ASP A 263 -18.79 9.97 6.45
N PHE A 264 -18.78 10.39 7.71
CA PHE A 264 -18.31 11.71 8.16
C PHE A 264 -16.90 11.69 8.79
N GLY A 265 -16.21 10.55 8.81
CA GLY A 265 -14.85 10.43 9.36
C GLY A 265 -14.76 10.49 10.90
N ASP A 266 -15.88 10.28 11.60
CA ASP A 266 -15.99 10.43 13.06
C ASP A 266 -15.83 9.08 13.79
N THR A 267 -14.99 8.19 13.25
CA THR A 267 -14.84 6.79 13.71
C THR A 267 -14.06 6.64 15.02
N HIS A 268 -13.44 7.72 15.51
CA HIS A 268 -12.71 7.78 16.78
C HIS A 268 -13.63 8.02 17.99
N LYS A 269 -14.91 8.32 17.75
CA LYS A 269 -15.94 8.44 18.79
C LYS A 269 -16.70 7.15 18.98
N THR A 270 -17.23 6.97 20.19
CA THR A 270 -18.01 5.79 20.56
C THR A 270 -19.51 6.00 20.40
N ILE A 271 -20.22 4.88 20.35
CA ILE A 271 -21.67 4.84 20.47
C ILE A 271 -22.01 4.28 21.84
N TRP A 272 -22.96 4.89 22.55
CA TRP A 272 -23.52 4.34 23.77
C TRP A 272 -24.92 3.77 23.51
N ALA A 273 -25.31 2.73 24.24
CA ALA A 273 -26.72 2.31 24.25
C ALA A 273 -27.43 3.04 25.39
N GLY A 274 -28.15 4.12 25.06
CA GLY A 274 -28.88 4.92 26.05
C GLY A 274 -30.04 4.15 26.69
N ASN A 275 -30.69 3.27 25.94
CA ASN A 275 -31.66 2.29 26.45
C ASN A 275 -31.59 1.03 25.58
N TRP A 276 -31.61 -0.14 26.18
CA TRP A 276 -31.66 -1.39 25.43
C TRP A 276 -32.30 -2.52 26.25
N GLY A 277 -32.67 -3.60 25.56
CA GLY A 277 -33.20 -4.81 26.21
C GLY A 277 -34.33 -5.47 25.43
N TRP A 278 -34.94 -6.47 26.07
CA TRP A 278 -36.13 -7.19 25.62
C TRP A 278 -37.24 -7.03 26.65
N ASN A 279 -38.49 -6.95 26.20
CA ASN A 279 -39.63 -6.71 27.07
C ASN A 279 -40.31 -8.04 27.42
N SER A 280 -40.51 -8.30 28.71
CA SER A 280 -41.15 -9.50 29.25
C SER A 280 -42.30 -9.13 30.19
N LEU A 281 -43.51 -9.10 29.66
CA LEU A 281 -44.72 -8.85 30.46
C LEU A 281 -45.23 -10.15 31.10
N PRO A 282 -45.85 -10.09 32.31
CA PRO A 282 -46.48 -11.24 32.94
C PRO A 282 -47.53 -11.91 32.05
N GLU A 283 -47.69 -13.23 32.13
CA GLU A 283 -48.67 -13.98 31.33
C GLU A 283 -50.11 -13.47 31.50
N ASN A 284 -50.43 -12.87 32.65
CA ASN A 284 -51.74 -12.32 32.99
C ASN A 284 -51.86 -10.79 32.78
N TRP A 285 -50.93 -10.16 32.07
CA TRP A 285 -50.91 -8.71 31.83
C TRP A 285 -52.26 -8.16 31.34
N GLN A 286 -52.76 -7.11 31.99
CA GLN A 286 -54.03 -6.44 31.68
C GLN A 286 -53.85 -4.99 31.20
N GLY A 287 -52.62 -4.48 31.20
CA GLY A 287 -52.30 -3.12 30.77
C GLY A 287 -52.19 -2.98 29.24
N ASN A 288 -51.58 -1.88 28.80
CA ASN A 288 -51.38 -1.60 27.39
C ASN A 288 -50.39 -2.60 26.75
N PRO A 289 -50.57 -2.99 25.47
CA PRO A 289 -49.67 -3.93 24.80
C PRO A 289 -48.29 -3.29 24.54
N SER A 290 -47.23 -4.10 24.66
CA SER A 290 -45.86 -3.65 24.37
C SER A 290 -45.64 -3.40 22.88
N ILE A 291 -45.06 -2.24 22.57
CA ILE A 291 -44.57 -1.88 21.23
C ILE A 291 -43.16 -2.43 20.95
N TRP A 292 -42.47 -2.92 21.99
CA TRP A 292 -41.11 -3.48 21.91
C TRP A 292 -41.11 -5.01 21.78
N GLY A 293 -42.24 -5.61 21.42
CA GLY A 293 -42.42 -7.05 21.46
C GLY A 293 -42.61 -7.59 22.88
N VAL A 294 -42.85 -8.90 22.99
CA VAL A 294 -43.01 -9.60 24.27
C VAL A 294 -42.30 -10.94 24.17
N THR A 295 -41.51 -11.26 25.19
CA THR A 295 -40.79 -12.53 25.36
C THR A 295 -41.05 -13.08 26.77
N THR A 296 -40.57 -14.27 27.09
CA THR A 296 -40.62 -14.81 28.46
C THR A 296 -39.46 -14.26 29.32
N SER A 297 -39.61 -14.28 30.66
CA SER A 297 -38.54 -13.83 31.57
C SER A 297 -37.20 -14.55 31.33
N SER A 298 -37.24 -15.85 31.03
CA SER A 298 -36.04 -16.63 30.76
C SER A 298 -35.40 -16.27 29.41
N GLU A 299 -36.21 -16.02 28.37
CA GLU A 299 -35.71 -15.54 27.08
C GLU A 299 -35.14 -14.13 27.18
N GLN A 300 -35.76 -13.24 27.96
CA GLN A 300 -35.24 -11.89 28.24
C GLN A 300 -33.85 -11.96 28.90
N ALA A 301 -33.70 -12.78 29.94
CA ALA A 301 -32.44 -12.96 30.64
C ALA A 301 -31.35 -13.50 29.69
N ASN A 302 -31.65 -14.56 28.93
CA ASN A 302 -30.72 -15.14 27.96
C ASN A 302 -30.33 -14.15 26.84
N ALA A 303 -31.31 -13.42 26.30
CA ALA A 303 -31.08 -12.44 25.24
C ALA A 303 -30.25 -11.24 25.73
N THR A 304 -30.45 -10.81 26.98
CA THR A 304 -29.66 -9.75 27.62
C THR A 304 -28.18 -10.13 27.72
N ILE A 305 -27.87 -11.33 28.23
CA ILE A 305 -26.48 -11.81 28.34
C ILE A 305 -25.85 -12.02 26.95
N ALA A 306 -26.59 -12.62 26.02
CA ALA A 306 -26.09 -12.83 24.66
C ALA A 306 -25.89 -11.51 23.90
N GLY A 307 -26.75 -10.51 24.11
CA GLY A 307 -26.61 -9.17 23.55
C GLY A 307 -25.37 -8.44 24.08
N LEU A 308 -25.14 -8.47 25.40
CA LEU A 308 -23.95 -7.90 26.02
C LEU A 308 -22.67 -8.58 25.51
N THR A 309 -22.66 -9.92 25.48
CA THR A 309 -21.52 -10.70 24.97
C THR A 309 -21.24 -10.37 23.50
N ARG A 310 -22.29 -10.29 22.66
CA ARG A 310 -22.14 -9.93 21.25
C ARG A 310 -21.55 -8.53 21.10
N ALA A 311 -22.03 -7.55 21.86
CA ALA A 311 -21.50 -6.18 21.80
C ALA A 311 -20.02 -6.14 22.22
N GLN A 312 -19.65 -6.81 23.32
CA GLN A 312 -18.26 -6.93 23.78
C GLN A 312 -17.33 -7.54 22.71
N GLN A 313 -17.81 -8.54 21.97
CA GLN A 313 -17.01 -9.23 20.96
C GLN A 313 -16.96 -8.46 19.64
N GLU A 314 -18.11 -8.01 19.13
CA GLU A 314 -18.26 -7.52 17.77
C GLU A 314 -18.17 -6.00 17.65
N TRP A 315 -18.47 -5.26 18.71
CA TRP A 315 -18.62 -3.80 18.68
C TRP A 315 -17.64 -3.11 19.61
N PRO A 316 -16.32 -3.14 19.30
CA PRO A 316 -15.31 -2.43 20.10
C PRO A 316 -15.50 -0.90 20.09
N TRP A 317 -16.38 -0.38 19.22
CA TRP A 317 -16.80 1.01 19.13
C TRP A 317 -18.01 1.35 20.02
N MET A 318 -18.62 0.35 20.68
CA MET A 318 -19.67 0.53 21.67
C MET A 318 -19.04 0.78 23.04
N GLY A 319 -19.55 1.78 23.76
CA GLY A 319 -19.17 2.10 25.13
C GLY A 319 -20.20 1.56 26.13
N VAL A 320 -20.68 2.42 27.03
CA VAL A 320 -21.64 2.03 28.07
C VAL A 320 -22.99 1.66 27.45
N MET A 321 -23.56 0.56 27.92
CA MET A 321 -24.87 0.07 27.51
C MET A 321 -25.85 0.08 28.68
N PHE A 322 -26.68 1.12 28.77
CA PHE A 322 -27.69 1.29 29.82
C PHE A 322 -28.92 0.42 29.58
N LEU A 323 -29.02 -0.68 30.33
CA LEU A 323 -30.18 -1.56 30.33
C LEU A 323 -31.44 -0.78 30.77
N GLU A 324 -32.59 -1.05 30.15
CA GLU A 324 -33.71 -0.10 30.05
C GLU A 324 -34.22 0.49 31.36
N SER A 325 -34.36 -0.27 32.46
CA SER A 325 -34.64 0.31 33.79
C SER A 325 -34.47 -0.71 34.93
N TRP A 326 -34.00 -0.24 36.09
CA TRP A 326 -34.16 -0.96 37.36
C TRP A 326 -35.65 -1.14 37.68
N GLN A 327 -36.38 -0.03 37.70
CA GLN A 327 -37.84 0.10 37.71
C GLN A 327 -38.21 1.32 36.85
N PRO A 328 -39.27 1.27 36.03
CA PRO A 328 -39.66 2.39 35.19
C PRO A 328 -40.46 3.45 35.96
N ASP A 329 -40.25 4.72 35.63
CA ASP A 329 -41.15 5.83 36.02
C ASP A 329 -42.39 5.84 35.12
N ALA A 330 -43.31 4.88 35.35
CA ALA A 330 -44.51 4.72 34.56
C ALA A 330 -45.66 4.11 35.37
N GLY A 331 -46.91 4.38 34.96
CA GLY A 331 -48.10 3.79 35.58
C GLY A 331 -48.12 2.25 35.50
N GLU A 332 -48.84 1.59 36.41
CA GLU A 332 -48.88 0.12 36.52
C GLU A 332 -49.41 -0.59 35.25
N ASP A 333 -50.12 0.12 34.37
CA ASP A 333 -50.66 -0.37 33.11
C ASP A 333 -49.73 -0.11 31.90
N ASP A 334 -48.56 0.48 32.10
CA ASP A 334 -47.59 0.78 31.05
C ASP A 334 -46.71 -0.46 30.73
N PRO A 335 -46.58 -0.86 29.46
CA PRO A 335 -45.75 -2.00 29.08
C PRO A 335 -44.25 -1.82 29.38
N ARG A 336 -43.76 -0.63 29.73
CA ARG A 336 -42.39 -0.41 30.20
C ARG A 336 -42.04 -1.27 31.42
N TRP A 337 -43.03 -1.63 32.24
CA TRP A 337 -42.83 -2.59 33.34
C TRP A 337 -42.27 -3.95 32.90
N GLY A 338 -42.43 -4.32 31.63
CA GLY A 338 -41.81 -5.53 31.07
C GLY A 338 -40.28 -5.47 30.96
N PHE A 339 -39.65 -4.31 31.16
CA PHE A 339 -38.20 -4.17 31.18
C PHE A 339 -37.58 -4.15 32.58
N ALA A 340 -38.39 -4.06 33.63
CA ALA A 340 -37.92 -3.90 35.00
C ALA A 340 -36.95 -5.02 35.40
N VAL A 341 -35.76 -4.62 35.87
CA VAL A 341 -34.71 -5.55 36.29
C VAL A 341 -34.88 -5.98 37.75
N ALA A 342 -35.43 -5.11 38.60
CA ALA A 342 -35.59 -5.37 40.03
C ALA A 342 -36.33 -6.70 40.30
N GLY A 343 -35.67 -7.61 41.03
CA GLY A 343 -36.24 -8.91 41.39
C GLY A 343 -36.49 -9.89 40.22
N SER A 344 -35.99 -9.60 39.02
CA SER A 344 -36.19 -10.42 37.81
C SER A 344 -35.17 -11.56 37.66
N GLU A 345 -35.45 -12.53 36.78
CA GLU A 345 -34.43 -13.53 36.37
C GLU A 345 -33.22 -12.86 35.67
N THR A 346 -33.46 -11.74 34.97
CA THR A 346 -32.42 -10.95 34.29
C THR A 346 -31.40 -10.41 35.28
N ALA A 347 -31.82 -9.90 36.45
CA ALA A 347 -30.92 -9.47 37.53
C ALA A 347 -29.98 -10.60 38.00
N VAL A 348 -30.54 -11.80 38.21
CA VAL A 348 -29.77 -12.99 38.62
C VAL A 348 -28.76 -13.39 37.56
N SER A 349 -29.16 -13.39 36.29
CA SER A 349 -28.26 -13.71 35.17
C SER A 349 -27.14 -12.68 35.00
N ILE A 350 -27.43 -11.39 35.16
CA ILE A 350 -26.42 -10.32 35.11
C ILE A 350 -25.39 -10.49 36.22
N GLN A 351 -25.86 -10.66 37.47
CA GLN A 351 -24.97 -10.84 38.61
C GLN A 351 -24.07 -12.06 38.43
N ALA A 352 -24.63 -13.18 37.96
CA ALA A 352 -23.85 -14.39 37.68
C ALA A 352 -22.85 -14.22 36.53
N HIS A 353 -23.20 -13.45 35.49
CA HIS A 353 -22.32 -13.17 34.36
C HIS A 353 -21.17 -12.26 34.76
N LEU A 354 -21.45 -11.14 35.44
CA LEU A 354 -20.42 -10.19 35.89
C LEU A 354 -19.47 -10.84 36.91
N ALA A 355 -19.98 -11.69 37.82
CA ALA A 355 -19.14 -12.43 38.75
C ALA A 355 -18.18 -13.44 38.08
N GLN A 356 -18.43 -13.83 36.82
CA GLN A 356 -17.56 -14.71 36.04
C GLN A 356 -16.59 -13.94 35.13
N GLN A 357 -16.80 -12.64 34.92
CA GLN A 357 -15.89 -11.83 34.12
C GLN A 357 -14.56 -11.67 34.86
N ASN A 358 -13.47 -11.94 34.15
CA ASN A 358 -12.12 -11.75 34.67
C ASN A 358 -11.57 -10.42 34.15
N GLU A 359 -11.53 -9.41 35.00
CA GLU A 359 -10.98 -8.08 34.68
C GLU A 359 -9.49 -8.13 34.25
N ALA A 360 -8.79 -9.23 34.55
CA ALA A 360 -7.44 -9.48 34.05
C ALA A 360 -7.39 -9.90 32.57
N VAL A 361 -8.53 -9.97 31.87
CA VAL A 361 -8.61 -10.29 30.45
C VAL A 361 -9.30 -9.16 29.70
N ALA A 362 -8.53 -8.41 28.92
CA ALA A 362 -9.05 -7.35 28.05
C ALA A 362 -9.96 -7.93 26.95
N GLN A 363 -11.14 -7.33 26.74
CA GLN A 363 -12.05 -7.69 25.65
C GLN A 363 -11.63 -6.99 24.34
N PRO A 364 -12.26 -7.25 23.20
CA PRO A 364 -12.02 -6.49 21.97
C PRO A 364 -12.21 -4.98 22.17
N GLY A 365 -11.19 -4.19 21.82
CA GLY A 365 -11.11 -2.76 22.13
C GLY A 365 -9.67 -2.25 22.11
N PHE A 366 -9.51 -0.95 22.38
CA PHE A 366 -8.20 -0.34 22.58
C PHE A 366 -7.96 -0.06 24.07
N TYR A 367 -6.74 -0.33 24.54
CA TYR A 367 -6.33 -0.13 25.93
C TYR A 367 -5.03 0.67 25.96
N LEU A 368 -5.09 1.84 26.60
CA LEU A 368 -3.91 2.68 26.83
C LEU A 368 -2.93 1.95 27.75
N ALA A 369 -1.63 2.07 27.47
CA ALA A 369 -0.58 1.54 28.32
C ALA A 369 -0.52 2.33 29.64
N ALA A 370 -0.94 1.72 30.73
CA ALA A 370 -1.07 2.39 32.03
C ALA A 370 -0.71 1.44 33.19
N PRO A 371 -0.19 1.96 34.32
CA PRO A 371 0.08 1.16 35.49
C PRO A 371 -1.25 0.82 36.20
N GLY A 372 -1.43 -0.44 36.60
CA GLY A 372 -2.52 -0.86 37.48
C GLY A 372 -3.76 -1.47 36.80
N HIS A 373 -3.83 -1.48 35.46
CA HIS A 373 -4.89 -2.22 34.77
C HIS A 373 -4.64 -3.75 34.88
N PRO A 374 -5.58 -4.58 35.37
CA PRO A 374 -5.31 -6.01 35.66
C PRO A 374 -4.86 -6.83 34.44
N ALA A 375 -5.34 -6.48 33.25
CA ALA A 375 -4.92 -7.10 31.98
C ALA A 375 -3.50 -6.70 31.50
N GLN A 376 -2.82 -5.78 32.19
CA GLN A 376 -1.50 -5.26 31.82
C GLN A 376 -0.51 -5.40 32.99
N GLN A 377 0.54 -6.20 32.79
CA GLN A 377 1.54 -6.45 33.82
C GLN A 377 2.92 -5.99 33.33
N PHE A 378 3.32 -4.80 33.77
CA PHE A 378 4.62 -4.21 33.45
C PHE A 378 5.68 -4.65 34.46
N GLN A 379 6.87 -5.00 33.97
CA GLN A 379 8.04 -5.39 34.77
C GLN A 379 9.26 -4.63 34.25
N GLY A 380 10.06 -4.07 35.17
CA GLY A 380 11.22 -3.25 34.83
C GLY A 380 11.03 -1.77 35.19
N GLY A 381 11.73 -0.89 34.47
CA GLY A 381 11.82 0.55 34.76
C GLY A 381 10.81 1.44 34.04
N TRP A 382 9.73 0.89 33.47
CA TRP A 382 8.73 1.63 32.66
C TRP A 382 8.28 2.94 33.32
N LYS A 383 8.21 4.01 32.52
CA LYS A 383 7.58 5.29 32.88
C LYS A 383 6.21 5.38 32.20
N PHE A 384 5.28 6.14 32.79
CA PHE A 384 3.91 6.26 32.27
C PHE A 384 3.46 7.72 32.14
N SER A 385 2.65 7.99 31.11
CA SER A 385 1.99 9.25 30.84
C SER A 385 0.54 8.96 30.43
N PRO A 386 -0.47 9.67 31.00
CA PRO A 386 -1.85 9.57 30.54
C PRO A 386 -2.04 9.97 29.07
N GLU A 387 -1.17 10.83 28.53
CA GLU A 387 -1.26 11.32 27.15
C GLU A 387 -0.52 10.39 26.18
N TYR A 388 0.66 9.88 26.57
CA TYR A 388 1.57 9.19 25.65
C TYR A 388 1.63 7.67 25.84
N GLY A 389 1.15 7.14 26.97
CA GLY A 389 1.24 5.73 27.32
C GLY A 389 2.50 5.40 28.11
N ALA A 390 3.22 4.35 27.71
CA ALA A 390 4.39 3.84 28.41
C ALA A 390 5.71 4.14 27.66
N ASP A 391 6.73 4.52 28.42
CA ASP A 391 8.08 4.75 27.93
C ASP A 391 9.07 3.75 28.52
N ILE A 392 10.01 3.31 27.67
CA ILE A 392 10.98 2.27 27.98
C ILE A 392 12.10 2.87 28.83
N SER A 393 12.62 2.13 29.80
CA SER A 393 13.74 2.60 30.62
C SER A 393 15.10 2.44 29.92
N GLU A 394 16.04 3.30 30.30
CA GLU A 394 17.42 3.20 29.81
C GLU A 394 18.12 2.02 30.53
N THR A 395 18.09 0.87 29.88
CA THR A 395 18.72 -0.36 30.36
C THR A 395 19.91 -0.72 29.47
N PRO A 396 21.10 -1.02 30.04
CA PRO A 396 22.24 -1.53 29.29
C PRO A 396 21.88 -2.75 28.43
N ASP A 397 22.44 -2.86 27.22
CA ASP A 397 22.14 -3.93 26.25
C ASP A 397 22.45 -5.36 26.78
N ASP A 398 23.22 -5.50 27.86
CA ASP A 398 23.61 -6.76 28.52
C ASP A 398 22.71 -7.16 29.70
N MET A 399 21.76 -6.31 30.08
CA MET A 399 20.76 -6.57 31.12
C MET A 399 19.40 -6.93 30.49
N PRO A 400 18.53 -7.68 31.20
CA PRO A 400 17.18 -7.96 30.71
C PRO A 400 16.42 -6.65 30.46
N GLY A 401 15.85 -6.52 29.27
CA GLY A 401 15.05 -5.36 28.91
C GLY A 401 13.75 -5.28 29.70
N ASP A 402 13.07 -4.14 29.59
CA ASP A 402 11.74 -3.94 30.15
C ASP A 402 10.74 -4.90 29.51
N ARG A 403 9.84 -5.46 30.32
CA ARG A 403 8.85 -6.44 29.87
C ARG A 403 7.44 -6.00 30.19
N VAL A 404 6.51 -6.36 29.33
CA VAL A 404 5.08 -6.21 29.60
C VAL A 404 4.32 -7.43 29.10
N THR A 405 3.36 -7.87 29.90
CA THR A 405 2.40 -8.92 29.53
C THR A 405 1.02 -8.31 29.42
N PHE A 406 0.37 -8.55 28.28
CA PHE A 406 -1.03 -8.21 28.03
C PHE A 406 -1.86 -9.49 27.93
N THR A 407 -2.95 -9.59 28.69
CA THR A 407 -3.89 -10.72 28.59
C THR A 407 -5.19 -10.24 27.99
N PHE A 408 -5.66 -10.92 26.93
CA PHE A 408 -6.81 -10.48 26.16
C PHE A 408 -7.66 -11.64 25.67
N TRP A 409 -8.93 -11.39 25.35
CA TRP A 409 -9.83 -12.29 24.66
C TRP A 409 -10.08 -11.77 23.24
N GLY A 410 -9.81 -12.57 22.21
CA GLY A 410 -10.01 -12.14 20.82
C GLY A 410 -9.40 -13.09 19.82
N THR A 411 -9.32 -12.65 18.56
CA THR A 411 -8.65 -13.37 17.45
C THR A 411 -7.46 -12.62 16.88
N ASP A 412 -7.35 -11.34 17.22
CA ASP A 412 -6.44 -10.40 16.61
C ASP A 412 -5.85 -9.49 17.69
N ALA A 413 -4.57 -9.16 17.58
CA ALA A 413 -3.89 -8.25 18.51
C ALA A 413 -2.88 -7.37 17.78
N GLY A 414 -2.76 -6.13 18.24
CA GLY A 414 -1.71 -5.22 17.78
C GLY A 414 -1.26 -4.24 18.84
N LEU A 415 -0.16 -3.56 18.52
CA LEU A 415 0.46 -2.58 19.40
C LEU A 415 0.39 -1.21 18.75
N ARG A 416 -0.11 -0.24 19.52
CA ARG A 416 -0.05 1.15 19.11
C ARG A 416 1.28 1.72 19.57
N VAL A 417 2.15 2.01 18.62
CA VAL A 417 3.54 2.40 18.85
C VAL A 417 3.88 3.69 18.12
N ARG A 418 4.72 4.51 18.75
CA ARG A 418 5.36 5.62 18.04
C ARG A 418 6.43 5.05 17.11
N ARG A 419 6.56 5.64 15.92
CA ARG A 419 7.59 5.34 14.94
C ARG A 419 8.22 6.64 14.46
N ALA A 420 9.53 6.76 14.67
CA ALA A 420 10.31 7.92 14.25
C ALA A 420 11.76 7.51 13.97
N ASP A 421 12.65 8.48 13.74
CA ASP A 421 14.08 8.23 13.50
C ASP A 421 14.86 7.87 14.76
N TYR A 422 14.50 6.72 15.37
CA TYR A 422 15.23 6.13 16.49
C TYR A 422 15.31 4.61 16.37
N ARG A 423 16.33 4.04 17.01
CA ARG A 423 16.54 2.59 17.05
C ARG A 423 15.87 1.99 18.29
N ALA A 424 14.76 1.30 18.09
CA ALA A 424 14.15 0.46 19.12
C ALA A 424 13.41 -0.73 18.51
N ARG A 425 13.25 -1.79 19.32
CA ARG A 425 12.54 -3.01 18.94
C ARG A 425 11.69 -3.52 20.08
N LEU A 426 10.55 -4.10 19.73
CA LEU A 426 9.74 -4.91 20.63
C LEU A 426 9.80 -6.36 20.16
N TYR A 427 10.17 -7.27 21.05
CA TYR A 427 10.16 -8.71 20.81
C TYR A 427 8.87 -9.28 21.37
N VAL A 428 8.06 -9.92 20.53
CA VAL A 428 6.69 -10.26 20.91
C VAL A 428 6.40 -11.75 20.72
N THR A 429 5.80 -12.35 21.75
CA THR A 429 5.25 -13.70 21.70
C THR A 429 3.76 -13.68 22.04
N ILE A 430 3.03 -14.65 21.48
CA ILE A 430 1.63 -14.93 21.79
C ILE A 430 1.56 -16.37 22.27
N ASP A 431 1.07 -16.59 23.49
CA ASP A 431 0.99 -17.90 24.15
C ASP A 431 2.32 -18.67 24.15
N GLY A 432 3.42 -17.92 24.32
CA GLY A 432 4.79 -18.45 24.29
C GLY A 432 5.30 -18.85 22.89
N GLN A 433 4.52 -18.62 21.83
CA GLN A 433 4.96 -18.80 20.44
C GLN A 433 5.34 -17.45 19.81
N PRO A 434 6.24 -17.42 18.80
CA PRO A 434 6.54 -16.19 18.08
C PRO A 434 5.27 -15.59 17.46
N ALA A 435 5.05 -14.28 17.64
CA ALA A 435 3.92 -13.58 17.06
C ALA A 435 3.87 -13.78 15.53
N ASN A 436 2.70 -14.12 14.98
CA ASN A 436 2.57 -14.61 13.60
C ASN A 436 2.45 -13.50 12.54
N ALA A 437 2.24 -12.23 12.94
CA ALA A 437 2.19 -11.09 12.02
C ALA A 437 3.52 -10.32 11.89
N LEU A 438 4.53 -10.70 12.70
CA LEU A 438 5.82 -10.01 12.76
C LEU A 438 6.94 -10.81 12.09
N PRO A 439 7.92 -10.14 11.46
CA PRO A 439 9.12 -10.80 10.98
C PRO A 439 9.95 -11.34 12.14
N GLN A 440 10.74 -12.38 11.89
CA GLN A 440 11.59 -13.00 12.92
C GLN A 440 13.07 -12.63 12.75
N ASP A 441 13.75 -12.33 13.85
CA ASP A 441 15.20 -12.20 13.92
C ASP A 441 15.87 -13.32 14.76
N ASN A 442 17.12 -13.13 15.19
CA ASN A 442 17.82 -14.14 15.98
C ASN A 442 17.33 -14.23 17.44
N ARG A 443 16.57 -13.24 17.91
CA ARG A 443 15.97 -13.15 19.25
C ARG A 443 14.48 -13.51 19.26
N GLY A 444 13.76 -13.35 18.15
CA GLY A 444 12.36 -13.80 18.01
C GLY A 444 11.56 -12.99 17.00
N SER A 445 10.23 -13.07 17.07
CA SER A 445 9.34 -12.16 16.33
C SER A 445 9.55 -10.73 16.82
N THR A 446 9.82 -9.79 15.90
CA THR A 446 10.24 -8.43 16.24
C THR A 446 9.44 -7.38 15.49
N LEU A 447 9.04 -6.35 16.24
CA LEU A 447 8.49 -5.10 15.71
C LEU A 447 9.58 -4.03 15.78
N VAL A 448 10.00 -3.53 14.61
CA VAL A 448 10.98 -2.44 14.49
C VAL A 448 10.25 -1.11 14.60
N LEU A 449 10.65 -0.27 15.57
CA LEU A 449 10.00 1.01 15.83
C LEU A 449 10.56 2.17 15.00
N THR A 450 11.65 1.93 14.27
CA THR A 450 12.17 2.91 13.32
C THR A 450 11.15 3.23 12.25
N ALA A 451 10.96 4.51 11.95
CA ALA A 451 10.19 4.94 10.79
C ALA A 451 10.84 4.44 9.48
N PRO A 452 10.04 3.99 8.50
CA PRO A 452 10.56 3.62 7.17
C PRO A 452 11.22 4.78 6.42
N ASP A 453 10.81 6.02 6.70
CA ASP A 453 11.39 7.29 6.25
C ASP A 453 11.94 8.03 7.47
N ASP A 454 13.16 8.57 7.39
CA ASP A 454 13.84 9.25 8.50
C ASP A 454 13.24 10.62 8.85
N THR A 455 12.35 11.15 8.00
CA THR A 455 11.66 12.41 8.23
C THR A 455 10.26 12.25 8.83
N GLU A 456 9.76 11.02 8.94
CA GLU A 456 8.43 10.71 9.46
C GLU A 456 8.47 10.48 11.00
N ASP A 457 7.52 11.09 11.72
CA ASP A 457 7.25 10.85 13.15
C ASP A 457 5.74 10.70 13.35
N TYR A 458 5.30 9.49 13.65
CA TYR A 458 3.88 9.17 13.71
C TYR A 458 3.61 8.04 14.70
N VAL A 459 2.35 7.90 15.12
CA VAL A 459 1.90 6.78 15.94
C VAL A 459 0.97 5.91 15.11
N ALA A 460 1.26 4.60 15.06
CA ALA A 460 0.50 3.63 14.29
C ALA A 460 0.16 2.40 15.12
N THR A 461 -0.98 1.78 14.81
CA THR A 461 -1.36 0.48 15.36
C THR A 461 -0.84 -0.62 14.44
N GLU A 462 0.21 -1.30 14.89
CA GLU A 462 0.91 -2.34 14.14
C GLU A 462 0.35 -3.71 14.51
N TRP A 463 0.03 -4.52 13.50
CA TRP A 463 -0.42 -5.89 13.69
C TRP A 463 0.69 -6.74 14.31
N VAL A 464 0.36 -7.44 15.38
CA VAL A 464 1.26 -8.38 16.06
C VAL A 464 0.79 -9.82 15.87
N ALA A 465 -0.51 -10.05 15.99
CA ALA A 465 -1.13 -11.34 15.73
C ALA A 465 -2.48 -11.22 15.01
N HIS A 466 -2.77 -12.21 14.18
CA HIS A 466 -4.07 -12.35 13.51
C HIS A 466 -4.45 -13.84 13.36
N ASP A 467 -5.74 -14.09 13.11
CA ASP A 467 -6.30 -15.44 12.93
C ASP A 467 -6.00 -16.39 14.11
N LEU A 468 -5.98 -15.87 15.35
CA LEU A 468 -5.91 -16.70 16.56
C LEU A 468 -7.25 -17.42 16.81
N THR A 469 -7.22 -18.50 17.59
CA THR A 469 -8.45 -19.20 17.99
C THR A 469 -9.26 -18.33 18.95
N PRO A 470 -10.56 -18.06 18.73
CA PRO A 470 -11.35 -17.23 19.63
C PRO A 470 -11.26 -17.70 21.10
N GLY A 471 -10.69 -16.86 21.96
CA GLY A 471 -10.42 -17.23 23.35
C GLY A 471 -9.44 -16.29 24.05
N PRO A 472 -9.09 -16.59 25.32
CA PRO A 472 -8.08 -15.85 26.05
C PRO A 472 -6.66 -16.19 25.54
N HIS A 473 -5.84 -15.17 25.41
CA HIS A 473 -4.45 -15.22 24.95
C HIS A 473 -3.55 -14.34 25.81
N MET A 474 -2.27 -14.68 25.85
CA MET A 474 -1.23 -13.92 26.54
C MET A 474 -0.20 -13.40 25.54
N MET A 475 -0.10 -12.08 25.42
CA MET A 475 0.94 -11.38 24.66
C MET A 475 2.06 -10.96 25.60
N GLU A 476 3.28 -11.45 25.40
CA GLU A 476 4.46 -11.01 26.14
C GLU A 476 5.37 -10.20 25.23
N ILE A 477 5.86 -9.08 25.76
CA ILE A 477 6.69 -8.14 25.02
C ILE A 477 7.95 -7.87 25.82
N GLU A 478 9.09 -8.00 25.17
CA GLU A 478 10.39 -7.57 25.68
C GLU A 478 10.89 -6.39 24.85
N ALA A 479 11.06 -5.24 25.49
CA ALA A 479 11.51 -4.01 24.88
C ALA A 479 13.03 -3.94 24.82
N PHE A 480 13.55 -3.44 23.70
CA PHE A 480 14.98 -3.22 23.50
C PHE A 480 15.21 -1.80 22.95
N ARG A 481 15.84 -0.95 23.78
CA ARG A 481 16.08 0.48 23.54
C ARG A 481 14.78 1.29 23.42
N GLY A 482 14.87 2.55 22.96
CA GLY A 482 13.70 3.41 22.77
C GLY A 482 13.26 4.18 24.01
N TRP A 483 14.19 4.43 24.95
CA TRP A 483 13.94 5.28 26.11
C TRP A 483 13.78 6.75 25.71
N ASP A 484 12.98 7.49 26.50
CA ASP A 484 12.58 8.87 26.26
C ASP A 484 11.93 9.08 24.87
N GLN A 485 11.31 8.02 24.31
CA GLN A 485 10.62 8.08 23.01
C GLN A 485 9.11 7.92 23.13
N TRP A 486 8.58 7.51 24.28
CA TRP A 486 7.17 7.14 24.46
C TRP A 486 6.73 6.10 23.44
N ALA A 487 7.54 5.05 23.34
CA ALA A 487 7.49 4.09 22.24
C ALA A 487 6.20 3.25 22.21
N LEU A 488 5.57 2.98 23.37
CA LEU A 488 4.39 2.12 23.48
C LEU A 488 3.19 2.92 24.00
N ASN A 489 2.26 3.26 23.12
CA ASN A 489 1.06 3.98 23.51
C ASN A 489 0.01 3.06 24.13
N GLY A 490 -0.16 1.84 23.61
CA GLY A 490 -1.17 0.89 24.09
C GLY A 490 -1.25 -0.35 23.22
N PHE A 491 -2.26 -1.18 23.47
CA PHE A 491 -2.54 -2.36 22.66
C PHE A 491 -4.01 -2.37 22.22
N ALA A 492 -4.25 -2.99 21.07
CA ALA A 492 -5.57 -3.14 20.49
C ALA A 492 -5.89 -4.63 20.31
N VAL A 493 -7.13 -4.99 20.61
CA VAL A 493 -7.65 -6.36 20.52
C VAL A 493 -8.82 -6.36 19.55
N GLY A 494 -8.77 -7.26 18.57
CA GLY A 494 -9.84 -7.45 17.60
C GLY A 494 -10.49 -8.83 17.72
N TYR A 495 -11.71 -8.93 17.20
CA TYR A 495 -12.40 -10.18 17.00
C TYR A 495 -12.89 -10.26 15.56
N ARG A 496 -12.65 -11.41 14.93
CA ARG A 496 -13.17 -11.76 13.61
C ARG A 496 -13.70 -13.19 13.66
N PRO A 497 -14.92 -13.42 13.17
CA PRO A 497 -15.43 -14.78 13.05
C PRO A 497 -14.62 -15.57 12.01
N ASP A 498 -14.53 -16.89 12.21
CA ASP A 498 -13.83 -17.79 11.28
C ASP A 498 -14.41 -17.68 9.86
N ASP A 499 -13.59 -17.21 8.92
CA ASP A 499 -13.93 -17.04 7.51
C ASP A 499 -13.24 -18.08 6.60
N SER A 500 -12.63 -19.12 7.17
CA SER A 500 -11.87 -20.13 6.43
C SER A 500 -12.68 -20.79 5.32
N ALA A 501 -13.94 -21.15 5.60
CA ALA A 501 -14.86 -21.70 4.62
C ALA A 501 -15.13 -20.73 3.47
N TYR A 502 -15.34 -19.44 3.78
CA TYR A 502 -15.53 -18.38 2.78
C TYR A 502 -14.26 -18.20 1.92
N ARG A 503 -13.07 -18.14 2.52
CA ARG A 503 -11.79 -18.03 1.79
C ARG A 503 -11.61 -19.21 0.81
N TRP A 504 -11.84 -20.45 1.25
CA TRP A 504 -11.72 -21.63 0.39
C TRP A 504 -12.77 -21.69 -0.72
N GLN A 505 -14.01 -21.29 -0.43
CA GLN A 505 -15.06 -21.16 -1.45
C GLN A 505 -14.69 -20.10 -2.49
N MET A 506 -14.17 -18.94 -2.06
CA MET A 506 -13.73 -17.86 -2.93
C MET A 506 -12.60 -18.32 -3.86
N VAL A 507 -11.56 -18.99 -3.31
CA VAL A 507 -10.45 -19.56 -4.09
C VAL A 507 -10.96 -20.57 -5.12
N GLY A 508 -11.85 -21.49 -4.71
CA GLY A 508 -12.43 -22.49 -5.61
C GLY A 508 -13.22 -21.87 -6.77
N VAL A 509 -14.02 -20.84 -6.49
CA VAL A 509 -14.79 -20.11 -7.52
C VAL A 509 -13.87 -19.29 -8.42
N ALA A 510 -12.83 -18.64 -7.87
CA ALA A 510 -11.86 -17.87 -8.65
C ALA A 510 -11.06 -18.76 -9.62
N ILE A 511 -10.58 -19.92 -9.17
CA ILE A 511 -9.91 -20.91 -10.03
C ILE A 511 -10.85 -21.35 -11.16
N THR A 512 -12.11 -21.60 -10.83
CA THR A 512 -13.14 -21.97 -11.83
C THR A 512 -13.37 -20.85 -12.84
N ALA A 513 -13.44 -19.59 -12.41
CA ALA A 513 -13.59 -18.42 -13.27
C ALA A 513 -12.41 -18.25 -14.23
N VAL A 514 -11.17 -18.39 -13.72
CA VAL A 514 -9.94 -18.31 -14.52
C VAL A 514 -9.90 -19.44 -15.54
N PHE A 515 -10.15 -20.68 -15.11
CA PHE A 515 -10.18 -21.84 -15.99
C PHE A 515 -11.25 -21.69 -17.08
N ALA A 516 -12.46 -21.29 -16.73
CA ALA A 516 -13.55 -21.04 -17.67
C ALA A 516 -13.23 -19.89 -18.65
N THR A 517 -12.56 -18.84 -18.19
CA THR A 517 -12.11 -17.73 -19.05
C THR A 517 -11.06 -18.19 -20.05
N ILE A 518 -10.06 -18.97 -19.61
CA ILE A 518 -9.06 -19.59 -20.49
C ILE A 518 -9.74 -20.48 -21.54
N MET A 519 -10.70 -21.30 -21.11
CA MET A 519 -11.46 -22.17 -22.00
C MET A 519 -12.37 -21.40 -22.97
N THR A 520 -12.96 -20.29 -22.55
CA THR A 520 -13.72 -19.35 -23.39
C THR A 520 -12.82 -18.76 -24.47
N ILE A 521 -11.64 -18.26 -24.10
CA ILE A 521 -10.67 -17.72 -25.07
C ILE A 521 -10.20 -18.81 -26.03
N ARG A 522 -9.87 -20.01 -25.52
CA ARG A 522 -9.36 -21.13 -26.31
C ARG A 522 -10.39 -21.68 -27.29
N THR A 523 -11.65 -21.82 -26.87
CA THR A 523 -12.75 -22.28 -27.73
C THR A 523 -13.23 -21.17 -28.67
N GLY A 524 -13.29 -19.93 -28.18
CA GLY A 524 -13.70 -18.75 -28.95
C GLY A 524 -12.74 -18.42 -30.07
N ARG A 525 -11.42 -18.59 -29.87
CA ARG A 525 -10.43 -18.49 -30.96
C ARG A 525 -10.59 -19.56 -32.03
N ARG A 526 -11.25 -20.69 -31.71
CA ARG A 526 -11.53 -21.80 -32.64
C ARG A 526 -12.95 -21.76 -33.23
N ALA A 527 -13.77 -20.79 -32.82
CA ALA A 527 -15.10 -20.53 -33.33
C ALA A 527 -15.04 -19.52 -34.49
N ASP A 528 -15.79 -19.77 -35.56
CA ASP A 528 -15.75 -18.97 -36.80
C ASP A 528 -16.67 -17.74 -36.70
N TRP A 529 -16.29 -16.78 -35.86
CA TRP A 529 -17.03 -15.54 -35.61
C TRP A 529 -17.22 -14.67 -36.86
N GLY A 530 -16.49 -14.93 -37.95
CA GLY A 530 -16.59 -14.20 -39.22
C GLY A 530 -17.99 -14.25 -39.83
N LYS A 531 -18.73 -15.36 -39.64
CA LYS A 531 -20.14 -15.47 -40.07
C LYS A 531 -21.11 -14.69 -39.18
N LEU A 532 -20.82 -14.57 -37.89
CA LEU A 532 -21.62 -13.77 -36.93
C LEU A 532 -21.39 -12.25 -37.14
N GLY A 533 -20.15 -11.86 -37.48
CA GLY A 533 -19.81 -10.52 -37.93
C GLY A 533 -20.45 -10.12 -39.27
N GLN A 534 -20.71 -11.08 -40.18
CA GLN A 534 -21.50 -10.83 -41.39
C GLN A 534 -22.97 -10.52 -41.06
N GLN A 535 -23.55 -11.14 -40.02
CA GLN A 535 -24.91 -10.84 -39.55
C GLN A 535 -24.98 -9.48 -38.82
N LEU A 536 -23.97 -9.10 -38.04
CA LEU A 536 -23.88 -7.76 -37.43
C LEU A 536 -23.60 -6.65 -38.46
N ARG A 537 -22.88 -6.94 -39.55
CA ARG A 537 -22.78 -6.06 -40.72
C ARG A 537 -24.12 -5.84 -41.41
N GLN A 538 -24.94 -6.89 -41.53
CA GLN A 538 -26.32 -6.75 -42.02
C GLN A 538 -27.18 -5.90 -41.08
N TRP A 539 -26.90 -5.88 -39.78
CA TRP A 539 -27.55 -4.99 -38.80
C TRP A 539 -27.05 -3.54 -38.88
N TYR A 540 -25.74 -3.32 -39.00
CA TYR A 540 -25.16 -1.99 -39.22
C TYR A 540 -25.68 -1.36 -40.53
N GLY A 541 -25.89 -2.17 -41.57
CA GLY A 541 -26.54 -1.76 -42.81
C GLY A 541 -28.03 -1.40 -42.71
N ARG A 542 -28.70 -1.67 -41.57
CA ARG A 542 -30.08 -1.23 -41.29
C ARG A 542 -30.15 0.15 -40.63
N LEU A 543 -29.01 0.72 -40.22
CA LEU A 543 -28.95 2.08 -39.68
C LEU A 543 -29.13 3.09 -40.82
N SER A 544 -29.96 4.12 -40.62
CA SER A 544 -30.19 5.17 -41.62
C SER A 544 -28.89 5.89 -41.99
N GLU A 545 -28.74 6.26 -43.27
CA GLU A 545 -27.54 6.91 -43.83
C GLU A 545 -27.05 8.12 -43.02
N ARG A 546 -27.94 8.89 -42.39
CA ARG A 546 -27.57 10.03 -41.51
C ARG A 546 -26.75 9.62 -40.28
N LYS A 547 -27.06 8.49 -39.64
CA LYS A 547 -26.35 8.03 -38.43
C LYS A 547 -24.98 7.44 -38.76
N GLN A 548 -24.88 6.76 -39.90
CA GLN A 548 -23.60 6.30 -40.47
C GLN A 548 -22.74 7.51 -40.90
N GLY A 549 -23.37 8.56 -41.43
CA GLY A 549 -22.72 9.81 -41.82
C GLY A 549 -22.10 10.58 -40.65
N VAL A 550 -22.79 10.68 -39.51
CA VAL A 550 -22.26 11.38 -38.31
C VAL A 550 -21.02 10.68 -37.73
N ILE A 551 -21.04 9.34 -37.65
CA ILE A 551 -19.89 8.54 -37.18
C ILE A 551 -18.71 8.68 -38.15
N THR A 552 -18.99 8.73 -39.46
CA THR A 552 -17.97 8.92 -40.50
C THR A 552 -17.40 10.34 -40.49
N ALA A 553 -18.23 11.35 -40.22
CA ALA A 553 -17.84 12.76 -40.19
C ALA A 553 -16.98 13.12 -38.96
N VAL A 554 -17.29 12.58 -37.78
CA VAL A 554 -16.43 12.74 -36.57
C VAL A 554 -15.06 12.08 -36.80
N THR A 555 -15.04 10.91 -37.45
CA THR A 555 -13.80 10.23 -37.82
C THR A 555 -13.00 11.03 -38.87
N ALA A 556 -13.70 11.66 -39.84
CA ALA A 556 -13.08 12.51 -40.86
C ALA A 556 -12.54 13.83 -40.29
N ALA A 557 -13.17 14.40 -39.26
CA ALA A 557 -12.70 15.62 -38.58
C ALA A 557 -11.41 15.40 -37.77
N ILE A 558 -11.26 14.23 -37.14
CA ILE A 558 -10.01 13.80 -36.48
C ILE A 558 -8.89 13.60 -37.52
N VAL A 559 -9.23 13.10 -38.71
CA VAL A 559 -8.30 12.99 -39.86
C VAL A 559 -7.98 14.35 -40.49
N ALA A 560 -8.89 15.33 -40.44
CA ALA A 560 -8.63 16.68 -40.96
C ALA A 560 -7.62 17.46 -40.09
N LEU A 561 -7.60 17.23 -38.77
CA LEU A 561 -6.57 17.77 -37.86
C LEU A 561 -5.17 17.15 -38.08
N THR A 562 -5.08 15.96 -38.67
CA THR A 562 -3.81 15.40 -39.19
C THR A 562 -3.35 16.05 -40.51
N GLY A 563 -4.16 16.94 -41.10
CA GLY A 563 -3.87 17.68 -42.32
C GLY A 563 -2.71 18.69 -42.23
N TRP A 564 -2.17 18.97 -41.03
CA TRP A 564 -0.97 19.82 -40.83
C TRP A 564 0.30 19.23 -41.50
N LEU A 565 0.27 17.96 -41.93
CA LEU A 565 1.36 17.26 -42.64
C LEU A 565 1.72 17.81 -44.05
N THR A 566 1.08 18.88 -44.51
CA THR A 566 1.19 19.37 -45.91
C THR A 566 2.51 20.09 -46.26
N TRP A 567 3.38 20.43 -45.29
CA TRP A 567 4.68 21.08 -45.56
C TRP A 567 5.89 20.12 -45.49
N GLY A 568 5.65 18.83 -45.24
CA GLY A 568 6.70 17.85 -44.91
C GLY A 568 7.65 17.48 -46.07
N GLU A 569 7.18 17.47 -47.31
CA GLU A 569 8.02 17.07 -48.46
C GLU A 569 9.16 18.06 -48.77
N GLN A 570 8.90 19.36 -48.64
CA GLN A 570 9.91 20.40 -48.90
C GLN A 570 10.98 20.46 -47.78
N ALA A 571 10.60 20.28 -46.51
CA ALA A 571 11.52 20.21 -45.38
C ALA A 571 12.37 18.91 -45.39
N ALA A 572 11.77 17.77 -45.75
CA ALA A 572 12.48 16.49 -45.91
C ALA A 572 13.55 16.57 -47.01
N GLY A 573 13.27 17.31 -48.10
CA GLY A 573 14.22 17.52 -49.19
C GLY A 573 15.48 18.27 -48.78
N ILE A 574 15.36 19.29 -47.92
CA ILE A 574 16.51 20.06 -47.39
C ILE A 574 17.30 19.23 -46.38
N TYR A 575 16.62 18.55 -45.46
CA TYR A 575 17.26 17.71 -44.45
C TYR A 575 18.03 16.53 -45.04
N ARG A 576 17.49 15.88 -46.09
CA ARG A 576 18.20 14.78 -46.80
C ARG A 576 19.49 15.23 -47.47
N ARG A 577 19.62 16.51 -47.88
CA ARG A 577 20.81 17.05 -48.55
C ARG A 577 22.00 17.30 -47.61
N LEU A 578 21.80 17.34 -46.29
CA LEU A 578 22.86 17.56 -45.30
C LEU A 578 23.82 16.36 -45.13
N GLY A 579 23.46 15.18 -45.65
CA GLY A 579 24.18 13.93 -45.39
C GLY A 579 24.11 13.48 -43.92
N ASP A 580 24.51 12.25 -43.63
CA ASP A 580 24.34 11.65 -42.29
C ASP A 580 25.02 12.44 -41.18
N SER A 581 26.25 12.92 -41.42
CA SER A 581 27.01 13.70 -40.43
C SER A 581 26.34 15.04 -40.11
N GLY A 582 25.81 15.74 -41.12
CA GLY A 582 25.10 17.01 -40.91
C GLY A 582 23.76 16.82 -40.22
N GLN A 583 23.04 15.75 -40.54
CA GLN A 583 21.78 15.39 -39.86
C GLN A 583 22.00 15.05 -38.39
N LEU A 584 23.01 14.23 -38.10
CA LEU A 584 23.37 13.86 -36.72
C LEU A 584 23.82 15.09 -35.92
N ALA A 585 24.67 15.94 -36.50
CA ALA A 585 25.12 17.18 -35.84
C ALA A 585 23.97 18.14 -35.54
N LEU A 586 23.02 18.30 -36.47
CA LEU A 586 21.83 19.12 -36.26
C LEU A 586 20.90 18.54 -35.19
N THR A 587 20.72 17.21 -35.19
CA THR A 587 19.92 16.48 -34.20
C THR A 587 20.53 16.61 -32.80
N ALA A 588 21.86 16.46 -32.68
CA ALA A 588 22.60 16.67 -31.45
C ALA A 588 22.54 18.14 -30.99
N ALA A 589 22.64 19.11 -31.91
CA ALA A 589 22.52 20.54 -31.58
C ALA A 589 21.12 20.88 -31.03
N ALA A 590 20.05 20.37 -31.65
CA ALA A 590 18.69 20.56 -31.16
C ALA A 590 18.49 19.94 -29.76
N ALA A 591 19.01 18.73 -29.55
CA ALA A 591 19.00 18.05 -28.25
C ALA A 591 19.77 18.84 -27.17
N SER A 592 20.97 19.36 -27.50
CA SER A 592 21.76 20.19 -26.59
C SER A 592 21.07 21.51 -26.26
N ILE A 593 20.49 22.20 -27.26
CA ILE A 593 19.74 23.45 -27.03
C ILE A 593 18.55 23.18 -26.10
N PHE A 594 17.80 22.09 -26.33
CA PHE A 594 16.68 21.71 -25.47
C PHE A 594 17.10 21.54 -24.00
N TYR A 595 18.20 20.83 -23.72
CA TYR A 595 18.66 20.61 -22.35
C TYR A 595 19.27 21.85 -21.70
N VAL A 596 20.05 22.65 -22.44
CA VAL A 596 20.79 23.79 -21.90
C VAL A 596 19.90 25.02 -21.67
N THR A 597 18.89 25.26 -22.51
CA THR A 597 18.14 26.53 -22.44
C THR A 597 17.09 26.55 -21.33
N PRO A 598 17.12 27.49 -20.36
CA PRO A 598 16.09 27.55 -19.33
C PRO A 598 14.76 28.15 -19.84
N THR A 599 14.73 28.70 -21.06
CA THR A 599 13.57 29.47 -21.57
C THR A 599 12.52 28.56 -22.21
N PHE A 600 11.29 28.58 -21.69
CA PHE A 600 10.15 27.75 -22.15
C PHE A 600 10.01 27.69 -23.67
N PHE A 601 9.87 28.86 -24.32
CA PHE A 601 9.64 28.93 -25.75
C PHE A 601 10.80 28.36 -26.58
N ILE A 602 12.05 28.51 -26.09
CA ILE A 602 13.24 28.03 -26.79
C ILE A 602 13.34 26.51 -26.66
N TYR A 603 13.16 25.95 -25.47
CA TYR A 603 13.20 24.49 -25.35
C TYR A 603 11.99 23.84 -26.03
N ALA A 604 10.79 24.44 -25.99
CA ALA A 604 9.63 23.91 -26.70
C ALA A 604 9.85 23.88 -28.22
N ALA A 605 10.44 24.94 -28.77
CA ALA A 605 10.85 24.98 -30.18
C ALA A 605 11.94 23.94 -30.47
N ALA A 606 12.96 23.82 -29.61
CA ALA A 606 14.02 22.83 -29.77
C ALA A 606 13.50 21.38 -29.71
N LEU A 607 12.53 21.10 -28.83
CA LEU A 607 11.88 19.79 -28.72
C LEU A 607 11.03 19.48 -29.95
N ALA A 608 10.28 20.46 -30.47
CA ALA A 608 9.52 20.30 -31.71
C ALA A 608 10.45 20.07 -32.92
N ILE A 609 11.56 20.81 -33.01
CA ILE A 609 12.60 20.59 -34.02
C ILE A 609 13.18 19.19 -33.88
N LEU A 610 13.55 18.78 -32.65
CA LEU A 610 14.08 17.47 -32.37
C LEU A 610 13.12 16.35 -32.80
N PHE A 611 11.82 16.48 -32.50
CA PHE A 611 10.78 15.57 -32.96
C PHE A 611 10.77 15.45 -34.49
N VAL A 612 10.81 16.56 -35.21
CA VAL A 612 10.81 16.59 -36.68
C VAL A 612 12.07 15.94 -37.26
N LEU A 613 13.24 16.22 -36.69
CA LEU A 613 14.52 15.64 -37.13
C LEU A 613 14.52 14.11 -36.94
N ILE A 614 14.03 13.63 -35.80
CA ILE A 614 13.92 12.19 -35.48
C ILE A 614 12.83 11.53 -36.32
N TYR A 615 11.70 12.19 -36.57
CA TYR A 615 10.64 11.69 -37.44
C TYR A 615 11.17 11.36 -38.84
N PHE A 616 12.03 12.22 -39.40
CA PHE A 616 12.63 11.97 -40.71
C PHE A 616 13.77 10.96 -40.68
N ARG A 617 14.50 10.83 -39.55
CA ARG A 617 15.61 9.89 -39.37
C ARG A 617 15.60 9.26 -37.97
N PRO A 618 14.77 8.23 -37.73
CA PRO A 618 14.63 7.62 -36.41
C PRO A 618 15.93 7.01 -35.86
N ALA A 619 16.86 6.62 -36.73
CA ALA A 619 18.18 6.11 -36.35
C ALA A 619 18.96 7.07 -35.44
N TRP A 620 18.84 8.38 -35.65
CA TRP A 620 19.51 9.39 -34.81
C TRP A 620 18.86 9.53 -33.44
N GLY A 621 17.55 9.30 -33.32
CA GLY A 621 16.88 9.19 -32.03
C GLY A 621 17.41 8.00 -31.23
N VAL A 622 17.53 6.82 -31.86
CA VAL A 622 18.10 5.62 -31.22
C VAL A 622 19.55 5.84 -30.78
N ALA A 623 20.37 6.50 -31.61
CA ALA A 623 21.76 6.84 -31.25
C ALA A 623 21.84 7.85 -30.10
N LEU A 624 20.96 8.87 -30.07
CA LEU A 624 20.87 9.82 -28.96
C LEU A 624 20.52 9.12 -27.64
N ILE A 625 19.56 8.18 -27.67
CA ILE A 625 19.19 7.38 -26.50
C ILE A 625 20.42 6.62 -25.98
N ALA A 626 21.14 5.91 -26.85
CA ALA A 626 22.35 5.15 -26.50
C ALA A 626 23.47 6.02 -25.90
N PHE A 627 23.66 7.23 -26.43
CA PHE A 627 24.61 8.20 -25.87
C PHE A 627 24.19 8.70 -24.48
N SER A 628 22.89 8.83 -24.24
CA SER A 628 22.34 9.45 -23.03
C SER A 628 22.18 8.52 -21.82
N PHE A 629 22.48 7.21 -21.93
CA PHE A 629 22.35 6.25 -20.81
C PHE A 629 22.90 6.75 -19.46
N PRO A 630 24.14 7.28 -19.36
CA PRO A 630 24.71 7.69 -18.07
C PRO A 630 24.20 9.05 -17.59
N LEU A 631 23.35 9.73 -18.37
CA LEU A 631 22.81 11.06 -18.05
C LEU A 631 21.46 10.98 -17.31
N SER A 632 21.08 9.81 -16.81
CA SER A 632 19.86 9.59 -16.01
C SER A 632 19.95 10.14 -14.58
N VAL A 633 21.14 10.53 -14.13
CA VAL A 633 21.44 11.01 -12.77
C VAL A 633 21.17 12.52 -12.58
N ASN A 634 20.92 12.93 -11.32
CA ASN A 634 20.33 14.21 -10.90
C ASN A 634 20.93 15.51 -11.47
N TYR A 635 22.17 15.51 -11.95
CA TYR A 635 22.87 16.72 -12.38
C TYR A 635 22.50 17.22 -13.79
N VAL A 636 21.71 16.46 -14.57
CA VAL A 636 21.38 16.77 -15.97
C VAL A 636 19.87 16.80 -16.23
N LEU A 637 19.06 16.85 -15.17
CA LEU A 637 17.60 16.81 -15.28
C LEU A 637 17.02 18.14 -15.77
N LYS A 638 15.98 18.04 -16.61
CA LYS A 638 15.23 19.19 -17.11
C LYS A 638 13.96 19.39 -16.29
N ASP A 639 13.79 20.56 -15.69
CA ASP A 639 12.53 20.95 -15.04
C ASP A 639 11.47 21.34 -16.10
N ILE A 640 10.34 20.64 -16.11
CA ILE A 640 9.16 20.92 -16.93
C ILE A 640 7.92 20.76 -16.05
N PHE A 641 7.18 21.85 -15.80
CA PHE A 641 5.95 21.86 -14.99
C PHE A 641 6.11 21.16 -13.62
N HIS A 642 7.17 21.47 -12.88
CA HIS A 642 7.54 20.87 -11.58
C HIS A 642 8.00 19.40 -11.61
N TYR A 643 8.07 18.78 -12.78
CA TYR A 643 8.68 17.46 -12.96
C TYR A 643 10.09 17.57 -13.54
N ARG A 644 10.94 16.58 -13.21
CA ARG A 644 12.32 16.49 -13.68
C ARG A 644 12.49 15.32 -14.63
N PHE A 645 13.02 15.60 -15.83
CA PHE A 645 13.18 14.60 -16.88
C PHE A 645 14.64 14.45 -17.29
N SER A 646 15.11 13.21 -17.39
CA SER A 646 16.47 12.93 -17.84
C SER A 646 16.61 12.94 -19.37
N PRO A 647 17.80 13.20 -19.94
CA PRO A 647 18.09 13.05 -21.36
C PRO A 647 17.61 11.73 -21.97
N VAL A 648 17.89 10.61 -21.30
CA VAL A 648 17.51 9.28 -21.81
C VAL A 648 16.00 9.10 -21.83
N GLU A 649 15.28 9.63 -20.85
CA GLU A 649 13.80 9.60 -20.79
C GLU A 649 13.21 10.41 -21.94
N ILE A 650 13.57 11.70 -22.09
CA ILE A 650 13.02 12.55 -23.16
C ILE A 650 13.37 12.00 -24.54
N PHE A 651 14.63 11.59 -24.76
CA PHE A 651 15.04 11.05 -26.06
C PHE A 651 14.34 9.74 -26.39
N THR A 652 14.03 8.91 -25.40
CA THR A 652 13.22 7.70 -25.59
C THR A 652 11.79 8.06 -25.97
N LEU A 653 11.12 8.89 -25.17
CA LEU A 653 9.72 9.28 -25.38
C LEU A 653 9.51 10.00 -26.72
N ILE A 654 10.39 10.95 -27.08
CA ILE A 654 10.28 11.67 -28.36
C ILE A 654 10.55 10.76 -29.55
N THR A 655 11.46 9.80 -29.43
CA THR A 655 11.74 8.84 -30.51
C THR A 655 10.58 7.86 -30.68
N VAL A 656 9.98 7.38 -29.58
CA VAL A 656 8.74 6.58 -29.61
C VAL A 656 7.62 7.37 -30.27
N ALA A 657 7.41 8.63 -29.88
CA ALA A 657 6.38 9.48 -30.48
C ALA A 657 6.62 9.69 -31.98
N ALA A 658 7.87 9.96 -32.39
CA ALA A 658 8.23 10.16 -33.80
C ALA A 658 8.01 8.90 -34.63
N VAL A 659 8.48 7.73 -34.15
CA VAL A 659 8.30 6.44 -34.84
C VAL A 659 6.83 6.03 -34.87
N GLY A 660 6.10 6.20 -33.77
CA GLY A 660 4.66 5.93 -33.71
C GLY A 660 3.87 6.80 -34.69
N THR A 661 4.21 8.09 -34.78
CA THR A 661 3.61 9.00 -35.76
C THR A 661 3.93 8.59 -37.19
N ALA A 662 5.18 8.21 -37.49
CA ALA A 662 5.57 7.72 -38.81
C ALA A 662 4.82 6.42 -39.18
N TRP A 663 4.64 5.51 -38.23
CA TRP A 663 3.90 4.27 -38.43
C TRP A 663 2.41 4.51 -38.67
N ILE A 664 1.77 5.40 -37.90
CA ILE A 664 0.36 5.77 -38.07
C ILE A 664 0.14 6.46 -39.42
N THR A 665 0.97 7.45 -39.76
CA THR A 665 0.85 8.22 -41.02
C THR A 665 1.06 7.34 -42.26
N THR A 666 2.04 6.44 -42.24
CA THR A 666 2.25 5.47 -43.33
C THR A 666 1.12 4.45 -43.44
N SER A 667 0.58 3.96 -42.32
CA SER A 667 -0.55 3.04 -42.30
C SER A 667 -1.84 3.68 -42.83
N ILE A 668 -2.10 4.94 -42.49
CA ILE A 668 -3.24 5.73 -43.00
C ILE A 668 -3.05 6.01 -44.50
N ALA A 669 -1.84 6.39 -44.93
CA ALA A 669 -1.53 6.66 -46.34
C ALA A 669 -1.62 5.41 -47.21
N GLN A 670 -1.31 4.23 -46.67
CA GLN A 670 -1.29 2.99 -47.44
C GLN A 670 -2.65 2.30 -47.62
N ARG A 671 -3.74 2.74 -46.95
CA ARG A 671 -5.16 2.32 -47.11
C ARG A 671 -5.41 0.93 -47.75
N LYS A 672 -4.65 -0.10 -47.36
CA LYS A 672 -4.99 -1.49 -47.61
C LYS A 672 -5.70 -2.00 -46.37
N GLN A 673 -6.83 -2.64 -46.61
CA GLN A 673 -7.87 -3.11 -45.71
C GLN A 673 -7.39 -4.20 -44.72
N GLN A 674 -6.26 -3.99 -44.03
CA GLN A 674 -5.72 -4.93 -43.06
C GLN A 674 -6.23 -4.59 -41.66
N SER A 675 -6.87 -5.57 -41.01
CA SER A 675 -7.28 -5.42 -39.61
C SER A 675 -6.06 -5.36 -38.70
N ILE A 676 -6.16 -4.69 -37.54
CA ILE A 676 -5.09 -4.68 -36.50
C ILE A 676 -4.60 -6.11 -36.15
N ARG A 677 -5.50 -7.11 -36.24
CA ARG A 677 -5.15 -8.53 -36.09
C ARG A 677 -4.18 -9.07 -37.16
N GLN A 678 -4.25 -8.59 -38.40
CA GLN A 678 -3.34 -9.00 -39.48
C GLN A 678 -1.97 -8.33 -39.36
N LEU A 679 -1.91 -7.09 -38.89
CA LEU A 679 -0.65 -6.40 -38.56
C LEU A 679 0.07 -7.09 -37.38
N LEU A 680 -0.65 -7.42 -36.31
CA LEU A 680 -0.11 -8.19 -35.17
C LEU A 680 0.28 -9.63 -35.54
N ALA A 681 -0.40 -10.23 -36.52
CA ALA A 681 -0.07 -11.57 -37.03
C ALA A 681 1.11 -11.59 -38.02
N GLN A 682 1.47 -10.44 -38.61
CA GLN A 682 2.63 -10.30 -39.50
C GLN A 682 3.92 -9.93 -38.74
N ALA A 683 3.82 -9.43 -37.50
CA ALA A 683 4.96 -9.29 -36.63
C ALA A 683 5.52 -10.69 -36.29
N LYS A 684 6.68 -11.05 -36.83
CA LYS A 684 7.40 -12.27 -36.44
C LYS A 684 7.91 -12.10 -35.01
N TRP A 685 7.08 -12.46 -34.03
CA TRP A 685 7.42 -12.47 -32.61
C TRP A 685 8.64 -13.36 -32.38
N GLN A 686 9.71 -12.75 -31.87
CA GLN A 686 10.91 -13.45 -31.42
C GLN A 686 10.74 -13.89 -29.97
N LYS A 687 11.47 -14.92 -29.54
CA LYS A 687 11.45 -15.36 -28.14
C LYS A 687 11.79 -14.22 -27.16
N ALA A 688 12.70 -13.34 -27.58
CA ALA A 688 13.05 -12.13 -26.84
C ALA A 688 11.85 -11.20 -26.63
N ASP A 689 11.01 -10.98 -27.65
CA ASP A 689 9.82 -10.11 -27.53
C ASP A 689 8.86 -10.62 -26.44
N VAL A 690 8.65 -11.94 -26.38
CA VAL A 690 7.80 -12.56 -25.37
C VAL A 690 8.42 -12.47 -23.98
N ALA A 691 9.73 -12.66 -23.85
CA ALA A 691 10.42 -12.54 -22.57
C ALA A 691 10.37 -11.10 -22.02
N VAL A 692 10.57 -10.10 -22.87
CA VAL A 692 10.43 -8.67 -22.51
C VAL A 692 8.99 -8.36 -22.10
N ALA A 693 8.00 -8.78 -22.89
CA ALA A 693 6.59 -8.55 -22.57
C ALA A 693 6.17 -9.23 -21.26
N ALA A 694 6.65 -10.44 -20.99
CA ALA A 694 6.39 -11.15 -19.75
C ALA A 694 7.00 -10.42 -18.54
N PHE A 695 8.25 -9.95 -18.66
CA PHE A 695 8.90 -9.18 -17.60
C PHE A 695 8.18 -7.86 -17.31
N VAL A 696 7.84 -7.09 -18.36
CA VAL A 696 7.06 -5.85 -18.24
C VAL A 696 5.69 -6.13 -17.61
N ALA A 697 5.01 -7.21 -18.00
CA ALA A 697 3.71 -7.56 -17.43
C ALA A 697 3.81 -7.89 -15.94
N VAL A 698 4.80 -8.68 -15.52
CA VAL A 698 5.03 -9.00 -14.09
C VAL A 698 5.31 -7.73 -13.29
N ALA A 699 6.22 -6.87 -13.78
CA ALA A 699 6.55 -5.60 -13.14
C ALA A 699 5.40 -4.58 -13.12
N THR A 700 4.46 -4.67 -14.06
CA THR A 700 3.26 -3.82 -14.06
C THR A 700 2.22 -4.35 -13.07
N VAL A 701 2.05 -5.68 -13.00
CA VAL A 701 1.12 -6.31 -12.05
C VAL A 701 1.61 -6.16 -10.61
N SER A 702 2.92 -6.16 -10.36
CA SER A 702 3.48 -5.96 -9.02
C SER A 702 3.11 -4.61 -8.39
N LEU A 703 2.77 -3.58 -9.19
CA LEU A 703 2.29 -2.29 -8.68
C LEU A 703 1.00 -2.42 -7.85
N LEU A 704 0.18 -3.45 -8.09
CA LEU A 704 -1.03 -3.72 -7.29
C LEU A 704 -0.73 -4.26 -5.89
N PHE A 705 0.51 -4.66 -5.64
CA PHE A 705 0.96 -5.32 -4.40
C PHE A 705 2.05 -4.52 -3.69
N THR A 706 2.26 -3.25 -4.09
CA THR A 706 3.31 -2.39 -3.56
C THR A 706 2.74 -1.42 -2.53
N GLU A 707 3.42 -1.23 -1.40
CA GLU A 707 2.99 -0.33 -0.32
C GLU A 707 3.13 1.15 -0.72
N ARG A 708 4.32 1.57 -1.19
CA ARG A 708 4.58 2.94 -1.65
C ARG A 708 4.52 3.02 -3.18
N LEU A 709 3.32 3.28 -3.71
CA LEU A 709 3.06 3.35 -5.15
C LEU A 709 3.78 4.52 -5.86
N SER A 710 4.01 5.64 -5.16
CA SER A 710 4.66 6.84 -5.72
C SER A 710 6.08 6.57 -6.20
N VAL A 711 6.89 5.90 -5.38
CA VAL A 711 8.26 5.51 -5.72
C VAL A 711 8.29 4.35 -6.73
N ALA A 712 7.36 3.39 -6.57
CA ALA A 712 7.28 2.22 -7.44
C ALA A 712 6.94 2.57 -8.89
N THR A 713 6.02 3.51 -9.10
CA THR A 713 5.65 3.98 -10.44
C THR A 713 6.79 4.73 -11.12
N ASN A 714 7.65 5.41 -10.35
CA ASN A 714 8.83 6.08 -10.89
C ASN A 714 9.85 5.08 -11.43
N GLU A 715 10.24 4.07 -10.63
CA GLU A 715 11.15 3.02 -11.07
C GLU A 715 10.54 2.16 -12.20
N TRP A 716 9.25 1.81 -12.11
CA TRP A 716 8.54 1.12 -13.19
C TRP A 716 8.67 1.86 -14.53
N ARG A 717 8.43 3.17 -14.52
CA ARG A 717 8.56 4.00 -15.73
C ARG A 717 10.01 3.99 -16.25
N MET A 718 10.97 4.38 -15.42
CA MET A 718 12.35 4.67 -15.86
C MET A 718 13.22 3.43 -16.08
N VAL A 719 12.99 2.34 -15.35
CA VAL A 719 13.84 1.14 -15.33
C VAL A 719 13.19 -0.04 -16.05
N ILE A 720 11.86 -0.06 -16.19
CA ILE A 720 11.14 -1.15 -16.87
C ILE A 720 10.57 -0.70 -18.21
N ILE A 721 9.73 0.34 -18.22
CA ILE A 721 8.98 0.73 -19.42
C ILE A 721 9.88 1.40 -20.45
N GLU A 722 10.60 2.46 -20.10
CA GLU A 722 11.43 3.20 -21.06
C GLU A 722 12.53 2.33 -21.69
N PRO A 723 13.28 1.50 -20.94
CA PRO A 723 14.26 0.61 -21.54
C PRO A 723 13.63 -0.47 -22.44
N ALA A 724 12.44 -0.98 -22.08
CA ALA A 724 11.67 -1.88 -22.94
C ALA A 724 11.15 -1.19 -24.21
N LEU A 725 10.77 0.09 -24.13
CA LEU A 725 10.45 0.92 -25.29
C LEU A 725 11.68 1.13 -26.18
N PHE A 726 12.86 1.31 -25.60
CA PHE A 726 14.10 1.38 -26.38
C PHE A 726 14.42 0.05 -27.09
N TYR A 727 14.22 -1.10 -26.44
CA TYR A 727 14.26 -2.39 -27.12
C TYR A 727 13.26 -2.47 -28.28
N LEU A 728 12.02 -2.00 -28.07
CA LEU A 728 11.01 -1.94 -29.12
C LEU A 728 11.45 -1.02 -30.28
N LEU A 729 12.08 0.12 -30.00
CA LEU A 729 12.64 0.99 -31.03
C LEU A 729 13.72 0.29 -31.85
N LEU A 730 14.63 -0.46 -31.23
CA LEU A 730 15.63 -1.28 -31.94
C LEU A 730 15.00 -2.36 -32.83
N ARG A 731 13.78 -2.81 -32.51
CA ARG A 731 13.02 -3.78 -33.33
C ARG A 731 12.24 -3.12 -34.47
N LEU A 732 11.68 -1.94 -34.23
CA LEU A 732 10.79 -1.24 -35.16
C LEU A 732 11.55 -0.37 -36.18
N VAL A 733 12.63 0.28 -35.76
CA VAL A 733 13.47 1.08 -36.65
C VAL A 733 14.31 0.12 -37.49
N LYS A 734 14.09 0.11 -38.80
CA LYS A 734 14.87 -0.70 -39.76
C LYS A 734 16.26 -0.11 -39.96
N LEU A 735 17.11 -0.25 -38.94
CA LEU A 735 18.48 0.26 -38.95
C LEU A 735 19.32 -0.47 -40.01
N GLU A 736 19.98 0.30 -40.86
CA GLU A 736 21.04 -0.21 -41.74
C GLU A 736 22.30 -0.55 -40.94
N LYS A 737 23.18 -1.40 -41.49
CA LYS A 737 24.44 -1.80 -40.84
C LYS A 737 25.26 -0.59 -40.37
N ARG A 738 25.34 0.46 -41.19
CA ARG A 738 26.08 1.68 -40.88
C ARG A 738 25.43 2.48 -39.74
N GLU A 739 24.10 2.59 -39.74
CA GLU A 739 23.34 3.28 -38.69
C GLU A 739 23.48 2.54 -37.35
N PHE A 740 23.46 1.21 -37.38
CA PHE A 740 23.65 0.39 -36.17
C PHE A 740 25.04 0.58 -35.55
N TRP A 741 26.09 0.68 -36.38
CA TRP A 741 27.42 1.04 -35.90
C TRP A 741 27.46 2.43 -35.24
N ILE A 742 26.66 3.40 -35.72
CA ILE A 742 26.56 4.72 -35.09
C ILE A 742 25.90 4.62 -33.71
N VAL A 743 24.92 3.74 -33.53
CA VAL A 743 24.32 3.46 -32.19
C VAL A 743 25.37 2.87 -31.25
N LEU A 744 26.22 1.95 -31.73
CA LEU A 744 27.32 1.40 -30.94
C LEU A 744 28.40 2.44 -30.65
N ASP A 745 28.76 3.28 -31.63
CA ASP A 745 29.70 4.39 -31.45
C ASP A 745 29.17 5.36 -30.38
N ALA A 746 27.86 5.65 -30.37
CA ALA A 746 27.20 6.49 -29.37
C ALA A 746 27.25 5.89 -27.96
N PHE A 747 27.04 4.58 -27.82
CA PHE A 747 27.21 3.85 -26.55
C PHE A 747 28.67 3.81 -26.06
N VAL A 748 29.65 3.73 -26.96
CA VAL A 748 31.07 3.84 -26.56
C VAL A 748 31.39 5.28 -26.16
N LEU A 749 30.86 6.26 -26.89
CA LEU A 749 31.06 7.68 -26.62
C LEU A 749 30.50 8.10 -25.26
N SER A 750 29.37 7.52 -24.82
CA SER A 750 28.85 7.75 -23.47
C SER A 750 29.79 7.23 -22.37
N GLY A 751 30.45 6.09 -22.60
CA GLY A 751 31.53 5.60 -21.73
C GLY A 751 32.75 6.51 -21.69
N VAL A 752 33.14 7.06 -22.85
CA VAL A 752 34.20 8.07 -22.93
C VAL A 752 33.83 9.31 -22.14
N LEU A 753 32.59 9.78 -22.24
CA LEU A 753 32.11 10.94 -21.48
C LEU A 753 32.23 10.69 -19.97
N VAL A 754 31.76 9.54 -19.48
CA VAL A 754 31.89 9.14 -18.07
C VAL A 754 33.35 9.08 -17.64
N ALA A 755 34.23 8.51 -18.47
CA ALA A 755 35.65 8.37 -18.20
C ALA A 755 36.38 9.71 -18.16
N VAL A 756 36.13 10.60 -19.14
CA VAL A 756 36.75 11.93 -19.22
C VAL A 756 36.33 12.80 -18.05
N VAL A 757 35.04 12.82 -17.69
CA VAL A 757 34.56 13.57 -16.51
C VAL A 757 35.16 13.00 -15.23
N GLY A 758 35.22 11.68 -15.10
CA GLY A 758 35.83 11.04 -13.94
C GLY A 758 37.34 11.32 -13.80
N LEU A 759 38.07 11.33 -14.92
CA LEU A 759 39.50 11.66 -14.93
C LEU A 759 39.74 13.15 -14.66
N TRP A 760 38.88 14.03 -15.19
CA TRP A 760 38.93 15.46 -14.89
C TRP A 760 38.71 15.72 -13.40
N GLN A 761 37.71 15.08 -12.78
CA GLN A 761 37.51 15.12 -11.32
C GLN A 761 38.76 14.63 -10.57
N TYR A 762 39.34 13.51 -11.02
CA TYR A 762 40.53 12.95 -10.36
C TYR A 762 41.75 13.89 -10.39
N LEU A 763 41.91 14.66 -11.47
CA LEU A 763 43.07 15.52 -11.69
C LEU A 763 42.90 16.95 -11.16
N PHE A 764 41.67 17.47 -11.16
CA PHE A 764 41.42 18.90 -10.96
C PHE A 764 40.38 19.22 -9.87
N ASP A 765 39.58 18.24 -9.44
CA ASP A 765 38.47 18.47 -8.50
C ASP A 765 38.36 17.30 -7.49
N THR A 766 39.40 17.19 -6.65
CA THR A 766 39.55 16.08 -5.71
C THR A 766 38.54 16.11 -4.56
N GLU A 767 37.90 17.25 -4.30
CA GLU A 767 36.83 17.39 -3.31
C GLU A 767 35.56 16.63 -3.70
N LEU A 768 35.34 16.40 -5.01
CA LEU A 768 34.24 15.58 -5.50
C LEU A 768 34.53 14.07 -5.48
N LEU A 769 35.70 13.61 -5.02
CA LEU A 769 36.03 12.18 -4.93
C LEU A 769 35.58 11.61 -3.58
N ILE A 770 35.33 10.29 -3.55
CA ILE A 770 34.97 9.60 -2.31
C ILE A 770 36.21 8.93 -1.73
N THR A 771 36.56 9.30 -0.49
CA THR A 771 37.71 8.72 0.20
C THR A 771 37.35 7.36 0.79
N ALA A 772 38.11 6.35 0.38
CA ALA A 772 38.06 4.99 0.88
C ALA A 772 38.64 4.80 2.27
N GLU A 773 38.30 3.67 2.92
CA GLU A 773 39.17 3.03 3.90
C GLU A 773 40.61 2.92 3.35
N GLY A 774 41.59 3.38 4.12
CA GLY A 774 42.99 3.45 3.70
C GLY A 774 43.38 4.70 2.91
N GLY A 775 42.49 5.70 2.76
CA GLY A 775 42.81 7.01 2.17
C GLY A 775 42.80 7.05 0.64
N LEU A 776 42.31 6.01 -0.03
CA LEU A 776 42.26 5.96 -1.50
C LEU A 776 41.13 6.82 -2.06
N MET A 777 41.47 7.77 -2.93
CA MET A 777 40.50 8.58 -3.67
C MET A 777 39.83 7.76 -4.78
N ARG A 778 38.49 7.79 -4.84
CA ARG A 778 37.70 7.01 -5.80
C ARG A 778 36.90 7.90 -6.73
N VAL A 779 36.98 7.61 -8.02
CA VAL A 779 36.24 8.32 -9.07
C VAL A 779 34.76 7.96 -9.04
N ARG A 780 33.88 8.97 -8.96
CA ARG A 780 32.41 8.81 -9.04
C ARG A 780 31.75 9.40 -10.29
N SER A 781 32.45 10.26 -11.06
CA SER A 781 31.92 10.87 -12.29
C SER A 781 30.55 11.53 -12.04
N PHE A 782 29.53 11.24 -12.85
CA PHE A 782 28.16 11.73 -12.68
C PHE A 782 27.36 11.03 -11.57
N TYR A 783 27.86 9.92 -11.02
CA TYR A 783 27.11 9.06 -10.11
C TYR A 783 27.35 9.43 -8.64
N GLY A 784 26.41 9.02 -7.77
CA GLY A 784 26.55 9.14 -6.33
C GLY A 784 27.61 8.20 -5.73
N SER A 785 27.95 7.09 -6.43
CA SER A 785 28.88 6.07 -5.95
C SER A 785 29.90 5.67 -7.03
N PRO A 786 31.19 5.51 -6.70
CA PRO A 786 32.20 4.93 -7.57
C PRO A 786 31.85 3.53 -8.09
N ASN A 787 31.04 2.75 -7.36
CA ASN A 787 30.63 1.43 -7.82
C ASN A 787 29.75 1.53 -9.08
N ASN A 788 28.88 2.54 -9.17
CA ASN A 788 28.02 2.75 -10.34
C ASN A 788 28.85 3.06 -11.60
N VAL A 789 29.94 3.82 -11.46
CA VAL A 789 30.90 4.03 -12.55
C VAL A 789 31.50 2.70 -13.00
N GLY A 790 31.95 1.87 -12.04
CA GLY A 790 32.52 0.56 -12.32
C GLY A 790 31.52 -0.39 -12.99
N LEU A 791 30.24 -0.34 -12.60
CA LEU A 791 29.16 -1.09 -13.23
C LEU A 791 28.94 -0.65 -14.67
N TYR A 792 28.77 0.66 -14.91
CA TYR A 792 28.50 1.18 -16.24
C TYR A 792 29.67 0.97 -17.22
N LEU A 793 30.90 1.36 -16.84
CA LEU A 793 32.08 1.16 -17.67
C LEU A 793 32.41 -0.33 -17.85
N GLY A 794 32.09 -1.16 -16.85
CA GLY A 794 32.14 -2.61 -16.91
C GLY A 794 31.31 -3.22 -18.05
N ARG A 795 30.21 -2.55 -18.45
CA ARG A 795 29.40 -2.99 -19.59
C ARG A 795 30.01 -2.69 -20.96
N ILE A 796 30.91 -1.70 -21.03
CA ILE A 796 31.51 -1.20 -22.28
C ILE A 796 32.84 -1.90 -22.56
N LEU A 797 33.65 -2.11 -21.52
CA LEU A 797 34.99 -2.69 -21.64
C LEU A 797 35.05 -4.04 -22.37
N PRO A 798 34.12 -5.00 -22.17
CA PRO A 798 34.10 -6.25 -22.91
C PRO A 798 33.97 -6.07 -24.43
N LEU A 799 33.14 -5.11 -24.88
CA LEU A 799 33.02 -4.76 -26.31
C LEU A 799 34.33 -4.22 -26.87
N LEU A 800 34.96 -3.30 -26.16
CA LEU A 800 36.24 -2.71 -26.56
C LEU A 800 37.36 -3.75 -26.60
N GLY A 801 37.45 -4.60 -25.57
CA GLY A 801 38.43 -5.68 -25.50
C GLY A 801 38.27 -6.73 -26.61
N ALA A 802 37.02 -7.08 -26.93
CA ALA A 802 36.76 -7.94 -28.08
C ALA A 802 37.18 -7.27 -29.40
N MET A 803 36.97 -5.96 -29.56
CA MET A 803 37.44 -5.23 -30.74
C MET A 803 38.98 -5.21 -30.85
N VAL A 804 39.71 -5.12 -29.74
CA VAL A 804 41.19 -5.20 -29.72
C VAL A 804 41.69 -6.55 -30.24
N LEU A 805 41.06 -7.65 -29.82
CA LEU A 805 41.54 -9.01 -30.14
C LEU A 805 41.00 -9.58 -31.45
N PHE A 806 39.78 -9.21 -31.84
CA PHE A 806 39.08 -9.75 -33.02
C PHE A 806 38.92 -8.75 -34.16
N GLY A 807 39.24 -7.47 -33.94
CA GLY A 807 39.11 -6.43 -34.95
C GLY A 807 39.97 -6.70 -36.18
N SER A 808 39.33 -6.62 -37.34
CA SER A 808 39.94 -6.82 -38.67
C SER A 808 40.00 -5.51 -39.47
N GLN A 809 40.62 -5.53 -40.66
CA GLN A 809 40.62 -4.40 -41.60
C GLN A 809 39.19 -3.99 -42.03
N GLU A 810 38.23 -4.92 -42.01
CA GLU A 810 36.82 -4.66 -42.40
C GLU A 810 36.11 -3.64 -41.49
N HIS A 811 36.64 -3.44 -40.27
CA HIS A 811 36.08 -2.51 -39.29
C HIS A 811 36.55 -1.07 -39.49
N GLY A 812 37.47 -0.80 -40.44
CA GLY A 812 37.96 0.53 -40.75
C GLY A 812 38.43 1.33 -39.52
N ARG A 813 37.84 2.50 -39.30
CA ARG A 813 38.22 3.42 -38.19
C ARG A 813 37.83 2.88 -36.82
N GLN A 814 36.74 2.13 -36.70
CA GLN A 814 36.19 1.67 -35.43
C GLN A 814 37.21 0.82 -34.67
N ARG A 815 37.96 -0.03 -35.37
CA ARG A 815 39.04 -0.83 -34.78
C ARG A 815 40.03 0.03 -33.99
N TRP A 816 40.53 1.09 -34.62
CA TRP A 816 41.55 1.95 -34.02
C TRP A 816 40.97 2.84 -32.92
N VAL A 817 39.77 3.41 -33.14
CA VAL A 817 39.10 4.23 -32.12
C VAL A 817 38.80 3.41 -30.87
N TYR A 818 38.21 2.23 -31.00
CA TYR A 818 37.87 1.39 -29.85
C TYR A 818 39.12 0.90 -29.12
N THR A 819 40.17 0.58 -29.86
CA THR A 819 41.48 0.21 -29.28
C THR A 819 42.11 1.37 -28.51
N ALA A 820 41.99 2.61 -29.01
CA ALA A 820 42.50 3.80 -28.33
C ALA A 820 41.67 4.18 -27.09
N VAL A 821 40.35 3.95 -27.13
CA VAL A 821 39.44 4.22 -26.01
C VAL A 821 39.55 3.18 -24.89
N PHE A 822 39.89 1.93 -25.22
CA PHE A 822 40.06 0.84 -24.26
C PHE A 822 40.91 1.18 -23.02
N PRO A 823 42.17 1.67 -23.15
CA PRO A 823 42.99 2.01 -22.00
C PRO A 823 42.42 3.18 -21.18
N LEU A 824 41.79 4.17 -21.82
CA LEU A 824 41.17 5.30 -21.12
C LEU A 824 40.07 4.83 -20.17
N ILE A 825 39.11 4.05 -20.69
CA ILE A 825 38.01 3.50 -19.89
C ILE A 825 38.55 2.50 -18.85
N GLY A 826 39.55 1.70 -19.20
CA GLY A 826 40.19 0.75 -18.30
C GLY A 826 40.83 1.43 -17.09
N ILE A 827 41.59 2.51 -17.29
CA ILE A 827 42.23 3.27 -16.21
C ILE A 827 41.17 3.87 -15.29
N VAL A 828 40.15 4.53 -15.83
CA VAL A 828 39.11 5.14 -14.99
C VAL A 828 38.34 4.08 -14.20
N THR A 829 38.08 2.93 -14.81
CA THR A 829 37.46 1.80 -14.11
C THR A 829 38.32 1.31 -12.94
N LEU A 830 39.65 1.26 -13.09
CA LEU A 830 40.56 0.94 -11.98
C LEU A 830 40.53 2.02 -10.88
N LEU A 831 40.45 3.31 -11.25
CA LEU A 831 40.33 4.43 -10.31
C LEU A 831 39.00 4.47 -9.54
N THR A 832 38.00 3.69 -9.94
CA THR A 832 36.78 3.51 -9.13
C THR A 832 37.03 2.68 -7.86
N PHE A 833 38.07 1.84 -7.87
CA PHE A 833 38.31 0.80 -6.88
C PHE A 833 37.05 -0.04 -6.55
N SER A 834 36.16 -0.26 -7.53
CA SER A 834 35.01 -1.16 -7.38
C SER A 834 35.47 -2.61 -7.29
N ARG A 835 35.24 -3.25 -6.12
CA ARG A 835 35.67 -4.64 -5.89
C ARG A 835 35.01 -5.60 -6.86
N GLY A 836 33.71 -5.41 -7.11
CA GLY A 836 32.93 -6.25 -8.03
C GLY A 836 33.42 -6.13 -9.48
N ALA A 837 33.73 -4.91 -9.95
CA ALA A 837 34.25 -4.71 -11.30
C ALA A 837 35.65 -5.33 -11.47
N ILE A 838 36.58 -4.97 -10.58
CA ILE A 838 38.02 -5.26 -10.74
C ILE A 838 38.35 -6.73 -10.47
N PHE A 839 37.69 -7.37 -9.50
CA PHE A 839 38.07 -8.73 -9.05
C PHE A 839 37.11 -9.82 -9.52
N LEU A 840 35.90 -9.49 -9.99
CA LEU A 840 34.89 -10.49 -10.36
C LEU A 840 34.41 -10.31 -11.80
N GLY A 841 33.66 -9.25 -12.09
CA GLY A 841 32.95 -9.04 -13.35
C GLY A 841 33.88 -8.97 -14.57
N LEU A 842 34.80 -8.00 -14.58
CA LEU A 842 35.71 -7.80 -15.70
C LEU A 842 36.68 -8.98 -15.88
N PRO A 843 37.32 -9.54 -14.83
CA PRO A 843 38.13 -10.73 -14.97
C PRO A 843 37.36 -11.89 -15.62
N ALA A 844 36.13 -12.16 -15.20
CA ALA A 844 35.30 -13.22 -15.80
C ALA A 844 35.00 -12.93 -17.29
N ALA A 845 34.64 -11.69 -17.62
CA ALA A 845 34.37 -11.27 -19.00
C ALA A 845 35.61 -11.37 -19.90
N PHE A 846 36.78 -10.90 -19.44
CA PHE A 846 38.02 -10.96 -20.21
C PHE A 846 38.59 -12.37 -20.31
N LEU A 847 38.45 -13.20 -19.28
CA LEU A 847 38.77 -14.64 -19.36
C LEU A 847 37.93 -15.32 -20.44
N PHE A 848 36.63 -15.01 -20.51
CA PHE A 848 35.77 -15.49 -21.59
C PHE A 848 36.25 -14.99 -22.97
N ILE A 849 36.49 -13.69 -23.12
CA ILE A 849 36.94 -13.09 -24.39
C ILE A 849 38.26 -13.72 -24.87
N PHE A 850 39.23 -13.85 -23.96
CA PHE A 850 40.52 -14.47 -24.25
C PHE A 850 40.38 -15.96 -24.58
N TRP A 851 39.49 -16.68 -23.88
CA TRP A 851 39.15 -18.07 -24.19
C TRP A 851 38.59 -18.21 -25.61
N GLN A 852 37.67 -17.33 -26.01
CA GLN A 852 37.16 -17.31 -27.39
C GLN A 852 38.26 -17.03 -28.41
N TRP A 853 39.21 -16.16 -28.07
CA TRP A 853 40.31 -15.79 -28.97
C TRP A 853 41.27 -16.94 -29.20
N GLN A 854 41.62 -17.68 -28.16
CA GLN A 854 42.45 -18.88 -28.26
C GLN A 854 41.78 -19.98 -29.08
N GLN A 855 40.46 -20.21 -28.87
CA GLN A 855 39.70 -21.18 -29.65
C GLN A 855 39.68 -20.84 -31.14
N LEU A 856 39.43 -19.57 -31.48
CA LEU A 856 39.42 -19.12 -32.88
C LEU A 856 40.77 -19.25 -33.57
N ASN A 857 41.88 -19.22 -32.81
CA ASN A 857 43.23 -19.46 -33.31
C ASN A 857 43.69 -20.94 -33.24
N GLY A 858 42.80 -21.88 -32.93
CA GLY A 858 43.10 -23.31 -32.88
C GLY A 858 44.04 -23.74 -31.74
N ARG A 859 44.19 -22.91 -30.70
CA ARG A 859 45.10 -23.15 -29.57
C ARG A 859 44.39 -23.80 -28.39
N ARG A 860 45.08 -24.67 -27.66
CA ARG A 860 44.57 -25.22 -26.39
C ARG A 860 44.50 -24.12 -25.34
N THR A 861 43.33 -23.93 -24.74
CA THR A 861 43.05 -22.78 -23.87
C THR A 861 43.45 -23.00 -22.41
N TRP A 862 43.44 -24.26 -21.94
CA TRP A 862 43.63 -24.59 -20.54
C TRP A 862 44.99 -24.15 -19.92
N PRO A 863 46.15 -24.19 -20.62
CA PRO A 863 47.42 -23.77 -20.01
C PRO A 863 47.44 -22.27 -19.70
N TRP A 864 46.82 -21.46 -20.57
CA TRP A 864 46.71 -20.02 -20.38
C TRP A 864 45.71 -19.64 -19.30
N MET A 865 44.61 -20.38 -19.16
CA MET A 865 43.66 -20.18 -18.05
C MET A 865 44.31 -20.49 -16.70
N LEU A 866 45.12 -21.56 -16.63
CA LEU A 866 45.90 -21.89 -15.44
C LEU A 866 46.94 -20.79 -15.14
N GLY A 867 47.66 -20.33 -16.16
CA GLY A 867 48.63 -19.23 -16.02
C GLY A 867 48.00 -17.91 -15.56
N LEU A 868 46.85 -17.52 -16.13
CA LEU A 868 46.10 -16.33 -15.71
C LEU A 868 45.52 -16.48 -14.31
N GLY A 869 45.07 -17.68 -13.94
CA GLY A 869 44.62 -17.99 -12.58
C GLY A 869 45.76 -17.83 -11.57
N VAL A 870 46.93 -18.41 -11.85
CA VAL A 870 48.13 -18.25 -11.02
C VAL A 870 48.56 -16.78 -10.94
N ALA A 871 48.59 -16.07 -12.06
CA ALA A 871 48.92 -14.64 -12.09
C ALA A 871 47.91 -13.80 -11.28
N GLY A 872 46.62 -14.14 -11.33
CA GLY A 872 45.58 -13.52 -10.52
C GLY A 872 45.77 -13.76 -9.03
N VAL A 873 46.11 -15.00 -8.63
CA VAL A 873 46.44 -15.32 -7.23
C VAL A 873 47.68 -14.55 -6.77
N VAL A 874 48.73 -14.49 -7.59
CA VAL A 874 49.93 -13.71 -7.28
C VAL A 874 49.60 -12.23 -7.14
N ALA A 875 48.81 -11.66 -8.07
CA ALA A 875 48.38 -10.27 -8.00
C ALA A 875 47.53 -9.99 -6.75
N PHE A 876 46.64 -10.90 -6.37
CA PHE A 876 45.87 -10.81 -5.13
C PHE A 876 46.75 -10.84 -3.88
N VAL A 877 47.71 -11.77 -3.82
CA VAL A 877 48.68 -11.86 -2.71
C VAL A 877 49.51 -10.58 -2.61
N VAL A 878 49.99 -10.05 -3.73
CA VAL A 878 50.73 -8.77 -3.78
C VAL A 878 49.84 -7.61 -3.33
N ALA A 879 48.59 -7.56 -3.79
CA ALA A 879 47.64 -6.52 -3.38
C ALA A 879 47.33 -6.56 -1.88
N MET A 880 47.30 -7.75 -1.26
CA MET A 880 47.17 -7.89 0.19
C MET A 880 48.40 -7.39 0.98
N GLN A 881 49.56 -7.24 0.35
CA GLN A 881 50.75 -6.64 0.99
C GLN A 881 50.71 -5.10 0.98
N ILE A 882 49.80 -4.49 0.21
CA ILE A 882 49.67 -3.03 0.10
C ILE A 882 48.63 -2.59 1.15
N PRO A 883 49.01 -1.86 2.22
CA PRO A 883 48.09 -1.54 3.32
C PRO A 883 46.79 -0.86 2.87
N GLN A 884 46.87 0.01 1.86
CA GLN A 884 45.72 0.71 1.29
C GLN A 884 44.74 -0.21 0.55
N LEU A 885 45.20 -1.38 0.06
CA LEU A 885 44.36 -2.37 -0.64
C LEU A 885 43.98 -3.54 0.27
N ALA A 886 44.81 -3.89 1.25
CA ALA A 886 44.62 -5.01 2.17
C ALA A 886 43.29 -4.90 2.95
N GLY A 887 42.99 -3.73 3.52
CA GLY A 887 41.72 -3.50 4.23
C GLY A 887 40.48 -3.69 3.36
N ARG A 888 40.62 -3.54 2.03
CA ARG A 888 39.53 -3.81 1.08
C ARG A 888 39.42 -5.25 0.62
N LEU A 889 40.49 -6.00 0.68
CA LEU A 889 40.52 -7.39 0.28
C LEU A 889 40.23 -8.33 1.45
N ASP A 890 40.19 -7.81 2.68
CA ASP A 890 39.90 -8.58 3.88
C ASP A 890 38.45 -9.13 3.88
N PRO A 891 38.26 -10.45 3.78
CA PRO A 891 36.94 -11.07 3.83
C PRO A 891 36.27 -10.90 5.20
N ARG A 892 37.03 -10.57 6.25
CA ARG A 892 36.58 -10.42 7.64
C ARG A 892 36.26 -8.96 8.00
N GLY A 893 36.42 -8.02 7.07
CA GLY A 893 36.13 -6.61 7.30
C GLY A 893 34.65 -6.32 7.52
N ASN A 894 34.35 -5.17 8.14
CA ASN A 894 33.01 -4.74 8.54
C ASN A 894 32.01 -4.77 7.36
N THR A 895 32.46 -4.36 6.16
CA THR A 895 31.66 -4.38 4.92
C THR A 895 31.12 -5.75 4.51
N SER A 896 31.88 -6.84 4.73
CA SER A 896 31.43 -8.20 4.38
C SER A 896 30.42 -8.73 5.39
N PHE A 897 30.60 -8.41 6.67
CA PHE A 897 29.66 -8.75 7.74
C PHE A 897 28.29 -8.08 7.54
N LEU A 898 28.29 -6.78 7.22
CA LEU A 898 27.07 -6.01 6.94
C LEU A 898 26.28 -6.62 5.76
N ARG A 899 26.95 -7.02 4.67
CA ARG A 899 26.32 -7.68 3.52
C ARG A 899 25.63 -9.00 3.87
N VAL A 900 26.21 -9.81 4.75
CA VAL A 900 25.57 -11.07 5.17
C VAL A 900 24.26 -10.78 5.92
N ASN A 901 24.24 -9.77 6.77
CA ASN A 901 23.02 -9.37 7.48
C ASN A 901 21.99 -8.74 6.52
N LEU A 902 22.44 -7.93 5.56
CA LEU A 902 21.58 -7.41 4.49
C LEU A 902 20.93 -8.55 3.69
N TRP A 903 21.70 -9.58 3.32
CA TRP A 903 21.18 -10.73 2.60
C TRP A 903 20.20 -11.56 3.42
N LYS A 904 20.44 -11.74 4.72
CA LYS A 904 19.47 -12.37 5.63
C LYS A 904 18.17 -11.57 5.71
N SER A 905 18.27 -10.25 5.82
CA SER A 905 17.11 -9.34 5.84
C SER A 905 16.31 -9.43 4.54
N SER A 906 17.01 -9.44 3.41
CA SER A 906 16.44 -9.57 2.06
C SER A 906 15.78 -10.93 1.83
N TRP A 907 16.37 -12.00 2.37
CA TRP A 907 15.78 -13.34 2.30
C TRP A 907 14.49 -13.43 3.11
N ARG A 908 14.45 -12.84 4.31
CA ARG A 908 13.22 -12.76 5.12
C ARG A 908 12.14 -11.93 4.43
N MET A 909 12.52 -10.78 3.87
CA MET A 909 11.63 -9.96 3.05
C MET A 909 11.03 -10.76 1.87
N PHE A 910 11.82 -11.62 1.22
CA PHE A 910 11.31 -12.52 0.18
C PHE A 910 10.35 -13.59 0.72
N LEU A 911 10.62 -14.18 1.89
CA LEU A 911 9.75 -15.20 2.48
C LEU A 911 8.36 -14.64 2.81
N ASP A 912 8.29 -13.38 3.23
CA ASP A 912 7.04 -12.67 3.51
C ASP A 912 6.32 -12.22 2.22
N HIS A 913 7.07 -11.92 1.15
CA HIS A 913 6.53 -11.44 -0.13
C HIS A 913 6.95 -12.30 -1.34
N PRO A 914 6.62 -13.60 -1.40
CA PRO A 914 7.24 -14.55 -2.34
C PRO A 914 6.83 -14.37 -3.80
N VAL A 915 5.63 -13.83 -4.08
CA VAL A 915 5.06 -13.79 -5.44
C VAL A 915 5.54 -12.56 -6.21
N PHE A 916 5.37 -11.37 -5.64
CA PHE A 916 5.64 -10.07 -6.28
C PHE A 916 6.70 -9.24 -5.56
N GLY A 917 7.29 -9.71 -4.46
CA GLY A 917 8.21 -8.91 -3.66
C GLY A 917 7.52 -7.74 -2.96
N VAL A 918 8.29 -6.84 -2.38
CA VAL A 918 7.80 -5.59 -1.76
C VAL A 918 7.46 -4.51 -2.78
N GLY A 919 7.72 -4.77 -4.07
CA GLY A 919 7.51 -3.81 -5.16
C GLY A 919 8.77 -3.05 -5.56
N LEU A 920 8.68 -2.42 -6.72
CA LEU A 920 9.74 -1.57 -7.27
C LEU A 920 10.00 -0.39 -6.33
N ASP A 921 11.28 -0.07 -6.11
CA ASP A 921 11.80 1.01 -5.26
C ASP A 921 11.33 1.01 -3.79
N ASN A 922 10.76 -0.09 -3.30
CA ASN A 922 10.24 -0.21 -1.93
C ASN A 922 11.23 -0.86 -0.94
N PHE A 923 12.36 -1.40 -1.44
CA PHE A 923 13.33 -2.11 -0.62
C PHE A 923 13.86 -1.28 0.54
N LEU A 924 14.18 0.00 0.33
CA LEU A 924 14.70 0.89 1.37
C LEU A 924 13.76 0.96 2.57
N TYR A 925 12.49 1.28 2.32
CA TYR A 925 11.47 1.48 3.34
C TYR A 925 11.17 0.17 4.09
N ALA A 926 11.04 -0.93 3.36
CA ALA A 926 10.83 -2.24 3.96
C ALA A 926 12.06 -2.68 4.77
N TYR A 927 13.27 -2.45 4.27
CA TYR A 927 14.50 -2.77 4.98
C TYR A 927 14.59 -1.95 6.27
N ARG A 928 14.57 -0.62 6.21
CA ARG A 928 14.69 0.27 7.37
C ARG A 928 13.56 0.07 8.39
N GLY A 929 12.31 0.02 7.93
CA GLY A 929 11.14 0.01 8.79
C GLY A 929 10.71 -1.36 9.30
N ARG A 930 11.17 -2.47 8.70
CA ARG A 930 10.64 -3.81 9.04
C ARG A 930 11.71 -4.90 9.16
N TYR A 931 12.67 -4.94 8.24
CA TYR A 931 13.59 -6.07 8.12
C TYR A 931 15.01 -5.81 8.64
N ILE A 932 15.34 -4.59 9.07
CA ILE A 932 16.70 -4.23 9.46
C ILE A 932 17.12 -4.98 10.73
N LEU A 933 18.14 -5.80 10.56
CA LEU A 933 18.79 -6.48 11.67
C LEU A 933 19.56 -5.49 12.54
N ASP A 934 19.56 -5.74 13.85
CA ASP A 934 20.25 -4.88 14.83
C ASP A 934 21.75 -4.70 14.52
N ALA A 935 22.40 -5.78 14.06
CA ALA A 935 23.79 -5.79 13.64
C ALA A 935 24.08 -5.04 12.31
N ALA A 936 23.05 -4.68 11.55
CA ALA A 936 23.15 -4.00 10.25
C ALA A 936 22.73 -2.52 10.29
N TRP A 937 22.43 -1.99 11.48
CA TRP A 937 21.94 -0.62 11.67
C TRP A 937 22.87 0.48 11.15
N GLN A 938 24.18 0.21 11.00
CA GLN A 938 25.14 1.19 10.48
C GLN A 938 24.90 1.59 9.02
N GLU A 939 24.15 0.78 8.26
CA GLU A 939 23.81 1.03 6.85
C GLU A 939 22.28 0.93 6.66
N ASP A 940 21.55 1.77 7.38
CA ASP A 940 20.09 1.86 7.41
C ASP A 940 19.45 2.53 6.16
N TYR A 941 20.25 3.18 5.32
CA TYR A 941 19.81 3.83 4.07
C TYR A 941 20.05 3.00 2.80
N LEU A 942 20.26 1.68 2.93
CA LEU A 942 20.47 0.82 1.77
C LEU A 942 19.18 0.61 0.99
N ASN A 943 19.23 0.87 -0.32
CA ASN A 943 18.08 0.78 -1.22
C ASN A 943 18.03 -0.50 -2.08
N HIS A 944 18.98 -1.41 -1.91
CA HIS A 944 19.01 -2.70 -2.61
C HIS A 944 19.93 -3.71 -1.89
N PRO A 945 19.83 -5.02 -2.17
CA PRO A 945 20.51 -6.06 -1.38
C PRO A 945 21.95 -6.37 -1.80
N HIS A 946 22.54 -5.62 -2.74
CA HIS A 946 23.86 -5.92 -3.34
C HIS A 946 24.03 -7.37 -3.84
N ASN A 947 22.95 -7.96 -4.36
CA ASN A 947 22.97 -9.28 -4.99
C ASN A 947 21.82 -9.37 -6.00
N ILE A 948 22.15 -9.63 -7.27
CA ILE A 948 21.19 -9.62 -8.38
C ILE A 948 20.01 -10.56 -8.14
N LEU A 949 20.22 -11.75 -7.56
CA LEU A 949 19.13 -12.69 -7.33
C LEU A 949 18.19 -12.17 -6.25
N LEU A 950 18.76 -11.68 -5.14
CA LEU A 950 18.01 -11.08 -4.05
C LEU A 950 17.25 -9.83 -4.54
N ASP A 951 17.88 -9.01 -5.38
CA ASP A 951 17.31 -7.77 -5.93
C ASP A 951 16.07 -8.07 -6.79
N PHE A 952 16.11 -9.11 -7.63
CA PHE A 952 14.93 -9.55 -8.39
C PHE A 952 13.82 -10.09 -7.48
N VAL A 953 14.14 -10.90 -6.47
CA VAL A 953 13.10 -11.51 -5.62
C VAL A 953 12.51 -10.52 -4.62
N THR A 954 13.28 -9.57 -4.09
CA THR A 954 12.74 -8.56 -3.18
C THR A 954 11.89 -7.53 -3.92
N ARG A 955 12.27 -7.12 -5.13
CA ARG A 955 11.48 -6.12 -5.90
C ARG A 955 10.28 -6.69 -6.63
N LEU A 956 10.40 -7.90 -7.21
CA LEU A 956 9.41 -8.46 -8.13
C LEU A 956 9.01 -9.92 -7.80
N GLY A 957 9.51 -10.48 -6.69
CA GLY A 957 9.19 -11.82 -6.24
C GLY A 957 9.73 -12.93 -7.15
N LEU A 958 9.27 -14.15 -6.92
CA LEU A 958 9.66 -15.33 -7.70
C LEU A 958 9.23 -15.19 -9.18
N LEU A 959 8.09 -14.56 -9.44
CA LEU A 959 7.63 -14.30 -10.82
C LEU A 959 8.59 -13.36 -11.55
N GLY A 960 9.05 -12.31 -10.87
CA GLY A 960 10.06 -11.39 -11.38
C GLY A 960 11.39 -12.07 -11.68
N LEU A 961 11.88 -12.89 -10.75
CA LEU A 961 13.11 -13.66 -10.93
C LEU A 961 13.02 -14.61 -12.14
N ILE A 962 11.89 -15.31 -12.30
CA ILE A 962 11.68 -16.22 -13.44
C ILE A 962 11.60 -15.43 -14.75
N ALA A 963 10.84 -14.35 -14.80
CA ALA A 963 10.68 -13.54 -16.01
C ALA A 963 11.99 -12.84 -16.41
N GLY A 964 12.67 -12.21 -15.44
CA GLY A 964 13.97 -11.57 -15.63
C GLY A 964 15.06 -12.59 -16.01
N GLY A 965 15.11 -13.72 -15.30
CA GLY A 965 16.03 -14.83 -15.61
C GLY A 965 15.79 -15.42 -17.00
N TRP A 966 14.53 -15.55 -17.44
CA TRP A 966 14.19 -15.95 -18.80
C TRP A 966 14.63 -14.92 -19.84
N MET A 967 14.49 -13.63 -19.56
CA MET A 967 14.94 -12.55 -20.42
C MET A 967 16.47 -12.56 -20.58
N VAL A 968 17.23 -12.66 -19.48
CA VAL A 968 18.70 -12.76 -19.49
C VAL A 968 19.14 -14.05 -20.21
N GLY A 969 18.51 -15.19 -19.91
CA GLY A 969 18.79 -16.45 -20.59
C GLY A 969 18.52 -16.40 -22.09
N THR A 970 17.51 -15.65 -22.52
CA THR A 970 17.22 -15.43 -23.94
C THR A 970 18.31 -14.60 -24.62
N ALA A 971 18.83 -13.56 -23.96
CA ALA A 971 19.96 -12.78 -24.48
C ALA A 971 21.20 -13.66 -24.69
N VAL A 972 21.60 -14.43 -23.66
CA VAL A 972 22.76 -15.33 -23.70
C VAL A 972 22.60 -16.41 -24.78
N THR A 973 21.46 -17.07 -24.82
CA THR A 973 21.21 -18.14 -25.81
C THR A 973 21.13 -17.62 -27.25
N THR A 974 20.68 -16.39 -27.46
CA THR A 974 20.64 -15.77 -28.79
C THR A 974 22.06 -15.42 -29.26
N LEU A 975 22.86 -14.74 -28.43
CA LEU A 975 24.26 -14.39 -28.77
C LEU A 975 25.13 -15.62 -29.03
N THR A 976 25.03 -16.64 -28.19
CA THR A 976 25.81 -17.88 -28.35
C THR A 976 25.47 -18.63 -29.64
N LYS A 977 24.20 -18.65 -30.05
CA LYS A 977 23.76 -19.25 -31.33
C LYS A 977 24.16 -18.43 -32.54
N LEU A 978 24.29 -17.11 -32.40
CA LEU A 978 24.72 -16.22 -33.48
C LEU A 978 26.21 -16.28 -33.74
N LYS A 979 27.02 -16.49 -32.71
CA LYS A 979 28.49 -16.53 -32.79
C LYS A 979 29.04 -17.29 -34.01
N PRO A 980 28.65 -18.55 -34.32
CA PRO A 980 29.21 -19.27 -35.47
C PRO A 980 28.68 -18.80 -36.83
N LYS A 981 27.62 -17.98 -36.86
CA LYS A 981 26.92 -17.58 -38.09
C LYS A 981 27.26 -16.15 -38.53
N VAL A 982 27.70 -15.29 -37.60
CA VAL A 982 27.93 -13.87 -37.90
C VAL A 982 29.20 -13.65 -38.72
N SER A 983 29.19 -12.62 -39.56
CA SER A 983 30.37 -12.22 -40.34
C SER A 983 31.51 -11.75 -39.43
N PRO A 984 32.78 -11.77 -39.89
CA PRO A 984 33.92 -11.25 -39.14
C PRO A 984 33.72 -9.82 -38.61
N LEU A 985 32.99 -8.98 -39.36
CA LEU A 985 32.59 -7.63 -38.93
C LEU A 985 31.80 -7.58 -37.61
N TRP A 986 30.95 -8.58 -37.31
CA TRP A 986 30.06 -8.56 -36.14
C TRP A 986 30.50 -9.50 -35.01
N LEU A 987 31.49 -10.35 -35.28
CA LEU A 987 32.03 -11.29 -34.30
C LEU A 987 32.56 -10.60 -33.02
N PRO A 988 33.31 -9.48 -33.07
CA PRO A 988 33.73 -8.78 -31.86
C PRO A 988 32.55 -8.28 -31.02
N VAL A 989 31.47 -7.82 -31.67
CA VAL A 989 30.26 -7.34 -30.97
C VAL A 989 29.57 -8.48 -30.23
N VAL A 990 29.38 -9.64 -30.88
CA VAL A 990 28.75 -10.81 -30.25
C VAL A 990 29.57 -11.33 -29.07
N ILE A 991 30.89 -11.44 -29.22
CA ILE A 991 31.78 -11.89 -28.14
C ILE A 991 31.83 -10.86 -27.01
N GLY A 992 31.97 -9.58 -27.35
CA GLY A 992 32.01 -8.49 -26.40
C GLY A 992 30.73 -8.39 -25.57
N PHE A 993 29.57 -8.40 -26.20
CA PHE A 993 28.27 -8.37 -25.50
C PHE A 993 27.97 -9.63 -24.70
N THR A 994 28.48 -10.79 -25.11
CA THR A 994 28.45 -11.98 -24.24
C THR A 994 29.30 -11.75 -22.99
N GLY A 995 30.48 -11.12 -23.13
CA GLY A 995 31.30 -10.66 -22.01
C GLY A 995 30.60 -9.63 -21.12
N THR A 996 29.85 -8.70 -21.70
CA THR A 996 29.01 -7.73 -20.97
C THR A 996 27.96 -8.42 -20.11
N LEU A 997 27.29 -9.48 -20.62
CA LEU A 997 26.33 -10.26 -19.82
C LEU A 997 27.02 -11.07 -18.71
N ILE A 998 28.24 -11.56 -18.94
CA ILE A 998 29.04 -12.23 -17.91
C ILE A 998 29.41 -11.24 -16.80
N ASP A 999 29.92 -10.05 -17.16
CA ASP A 999 30.19 -8.98 -16.20
C ASP A 999 28.91 -8.60 -15.43
N MET A 1000 27.76 -8.54 -16.10
CA MET A 1000 26.46 -8.30 -15.47
C MET A 1000 26.12 -9.30 -14.37
N VAL A 1001 26.17 -10.59 -14.68
CA VAL A 1001 25.81 -11.61 -13.71
C VAL A 1001 26.85 -11.65 -12.59
N VAL A 1002 28.14 -11.66 -12.93
CA VAL A 1002 29.23 -11.90 -11.96
C VAL A 1002 29.47 -10.68 -11.05
N HIS A 1003 29.48 -9.46 -11.58
CA HIS A 1003 29.55 -8.25 -10.76
C HIS A 1003 28.28 -8.11 -9.90
N GLY A 1004 27.12 -8.43 -10.49
CA GLY A 1004 25.82 -8.38 -9.81
C GLY A 1004 25.67 -9.32 -8.63
N LEU A 1005 26.52 -10.34 -8.45
CA LEU A 1005 26.47 -11.19 -7.25
C LEU A 1005 26.85 -10.44 -5.96
N VAL A 1006 27.49 -9.28 -6.08
CA VAL A 1006 28.01 -8.49 -4.95
C VAL A 1006 27.69 -6.99 -5.04
N ASP A 1007 26.85 -6.59 -5.99
CA ASP A 1007 26.41 -5.22 -6.19
C ASP A 1007 25.12 -5.14 -7.05
N HIS A 1008 24.67 -3.92 -7.33
CA HIS A 1008 23.59 -3.63 -8.27
C HIS A 1008 23.88 -4.15 -9.68
N SER A 1009 22.88 -4.55 -10.47
CA SER A 1009 23.16 -5.07 -11.82
C SER A 1009 22.14 -4.77 -12.91
N PHE A 1010 20.84 -4.71 -12.57
CA PHE A 1010 19.77 -4.51 -13.55
C PHE A 1010 18.90 -3.28 -13.25
N PHE A 1011 18.41 -3.10 -12.02
CA PHE A 1011 17.42 -2.06 -11.68
C PHE A 1011 18.00 -0.63 -11.55
N LEU A 1012 18.95 -0.27 -12.41
CA LEU A 1012 19.38 1.11 -12.61
C LEU A 1012 19.05 1.49 -14.04
N VAL A 1013 18.66 2.74 -14.25
CA VAL A 1013 18.21 3.24 -15.56
C VAL A 1013 19.26 2.93 -16.62
N ASP A 1014 20.49 3.40 -16.45
CA ASP A 1014 21.60 3.17 -17.36
C ASP A 1014 21.87 1.67 -17.62
N LEU A 1015 21.91 0.82 -16.59
CA LEU A 1015 22.21 -0.61 -16.72
C LEU A 1015 21.10 -1.38 -17.44
N SER A 1016 19.83 -1.06 -17.18
CA SER A 1016 18.68 -1.66 -17.86
C SER A 1016 18.69 -1.32 -19.35
N PHE A 1017 18.93 -0.05 -19.70
CA PHE A 1017 19.08 0.39 -21.09
C PHE A 1017 20.22 -0.34 -21.82
N VAL A 1018 21.37 -0.53 -21.16
CA VAL A 1018 22.48 -1.31 -21.71
C VAL A 1018 22.11 -2.77 -21.94
N PHE A 1019 21.39 -3.40 -21.01
CA PHE A 1019 20.88 -4.75 -21.21
C PHE A 1019 19.99 -4.84 -22.45
N TYR A 1020 19.07 -3.89 -22.63
CA TYR A 1020 18.18 -3.85 -23.78
C TYR A 1020 18.90 -3.51 -25.10
N LEU A 1021 20.00 -2.74 -25.06
CA LEU A 1021 20.90 -2.57 -26.21
C LEU A 1021 21.53 -3.92 -26.63
N VAL A 1022 22.03 -4.69 -25.66
CA VAL A 1022 22.62 -6.01 -25.90
C VAL A 1022 21.58 -6.97 -26.48
N LEU A 1023 20.40 -7.05 -25.85
CA LEU A 1023 19.31 -7.92 -26.32
C LEU A 1023 18.81 -7.51 -27.71
N GLY A 1024 18.59 -6.20 -27.93
CA GLY A 1024 18.15 -5.66 -29.23
C GLY A 1024 19.16 -5.92 -30.33
N THR A 1025 20.46 -5.79 -30.04
CA THR A 1025 21.55 -6.11 -30.99
C THR A 1025 21.57 -7.60 -31.35
N ALA A 1026 21.42 -8.48 -30.35
CA ALA A 1026 21.34 -9.91 -30.59
C ALA A 1026 20.17 -10.26 -31.53
N VAL A 1027 18.99 -9.69 -31.28
CA VAL A 1027 17.81 -9.94 -32.11
C VAL A 1027 17.96 -9.36 -33.52
N TRP A 1028 18.47 -8.14 -33.66
CA TRP A 1028 18.69 -7.49 -34.95
C TRP A 1028 19.67 -8.27 -35.84
N LEU A 1029 20.78 -8.76 -35.27
CA LEU A 1029 21.74 -9.61 -35.99
C LEU A 1029 21.13 -10.93 -36.46
N GLY A 1030 20.26 -11.53 -35.67
CA GLY A 1030 19.55 -12.76 -36.05
C GLY A 1030 18.61 -12.57 -37.25
N GLN A 1031 17.92 -11.43 -37.31
CA GLN A 1031 17.04 -11.12 -38.45
C GLN A 1031 17.81 -10.88 -39.74
N GLN A 1032 18.94 -10.17 -39.67
CA GLN A 1032 19.80 -9.93 -40.82
C GLN A 1032 20.34 -11.23 -41.44
N GLN A 1033 20.48 -12.32 -40.67
CA GLN A 1033 20.87 -13.63 -41.22
C GLN A 1033 19.71 -14.32 -41.91
N GLU A 1034 18.52 -14.35 -41.30
CA GLU A 1034 17.33 -14.93 -41.91
C GLU A 1034 17.02 -14.26 -43.25
N ASP A 1035 17.19 -12.93 -43.36
CA ASP A 1035 16.91 -12.19 -44.58
C ASP A 1035 17.99 -12.36 -45.68
N ASN A 1036 19.18 -12.92 -45.36
CA ASN A 1036 20.25 -13.23 -46.34
C ASN A 1036 20.28 -14.71 -46.77
N GLU A 1037 19.56 -15.61 -46.08
CA GLU A 1037 19.42 -17.04 -46.44
C GLU A 1037 18.23 -17.32 -47.38
N PHE A 1038 17.37 -16.33 -47.62
CA PHE A 1038 16.29 -16.32 -48.63
C PHE A 1038 16.58 -15.33 -49.75
#